data_AF-A0A1A8MQW3-F1
#
_entry.id   AF-A0A1A8MQW3-F1
#
_cell.length_a   1.000
_cell.length_b   1.000
_cell.length_c   1.000
_cell.angle_alpha   90.00
_cell.angle_beta   90.00
_cell.angle_gamma   90.00
#
_symmetry.space_group_name_H-M   'P 1'
#
loop_
_entity.id
_entity.type
_entity.pdbx_description
1 polymer ?
#
loop_
_entity_poly.entity_id
_entity_poly.type
_entity_poly.pdbx_seq_one_letter_code
_entity_poly.pdbx_strand_id
1 'polypeptide(L)'
;GDDDDADDEEEAKGSGGTFFTAVAEEDRAPWSQKTQSEAVNQLKSLLLKQHIEIPTCLSPSEKPSPSKKEQMEGRSSVPVLQSLVPMIHGQSDYIQHLEAEVKFCKEELQVVKQRIRVVVVENEKLQTELKSRAMDYTIHNSAVDNRSHHIPQRSEHNTWKNELEQLKVIHQAQIDSFQAQVISLRKDLSVSQRECEELNVRLKHAENRAAGALKAEGAPRVAGLCLKCAQHDAVLAETHANLHVQAIDRLTKERDELMAALRAAQASQQETQQKEWSACLQVKQAVEMAEEANLQRNTVEVQCEQLRREVVRQREQLEREAQALKARLTEAREKGRGEGRKQKEELVQMVSNLSQRVAELEGHLDRGHRERGSLTTQLEDTLNKLTSQEQQNAKVCMELQFQLSQAKLKKEEAERDLREINAKASRQMEKAAQEVERLNSELVGCRQHLEAVQKDGSQWQAEALSLAEQLANAQRQLHLTRQDRDNAAQAHVEEMSSVTASTQEREKNLCMMLQKTEAELLQRVGETDSIMSSQNSLIRKLKEECSKLVVKMEDLSQNSRSELQQLALEKQHLEETVRSLRTRCSDLEEQCVQHGRVHQRMKDRLQQLDRHCQSSAQQVCELLAKQNQLMQERNTLCEELQSLRVMPPERARVETLSA
;
A
#
# COMPACT_ATOMS: atom_id res chain seq x y z
N GLY A 1 21.15 49.87 14.35
CA GLY A 1 21.30 50.96 15.30
C GLY A 1 19.95 51.44 15.77
N ASP A 2 19.83 51.92 17.00
CA ASP A 2 20.85 51.97 18.07
C ASP A 2 20.10 51.93 19.43
N ASP A 3 20.80 51.51 20.49
CA ASP A 3 20.96 52.12 21.83
C ASP A 3 19.74 52.84 22.49
N ASP A 4 19.52 52.83 23.81
CA ASP A 4 20.17 52.17 24.96
C ASP A 4 19.19 52.22 26.18
N ASP A 5 19.71 52.05 27.41
CA ASP A 5 19.14 52.53 28.69
C ASP A 5 17.84 51.87 29.21
N ALA A 6 17.47 51.96 30.50
CA ALA A 6 18.21 51.99 31.77
C ALA A 6 17.16 51.89 32.91
N ASP A 7 17.48 51.24 34.03
CA ASP A 7 16.67 51.28 35.26
C ASP A 7 17.60 51.38 36.48
N ASP A 8 17.34 52.36 37.35
CA ASP A 8 18.16 52.76 38.50
C ASP A 8 17.41 52.59 39.84
N GLU A 9 18.06 52.86 40.98
CA GLU A 9 17.59 52.47 42.33
C GLU A 9 16.48 53.35 42.98
N GLU A 10 15.81 52.75 44.00
CA GLU A 10 15.21 53.30 45.27
C GLU A 10 13.89 52.58 45.63
N GLU A 11 13.49 52.27 46.87
CA GLU A 11 14.01 52.45 48.25
C GLU A 11 13.63 51.15 49.07
N ALA A 12 13.77 50.93 50.39
CA ALA A 12 13.88 51.84 51.53
C ALA A 12 14.55 51.29 52.82
N LYS A 13 14.96 52.24 53.68
CA LYS A 13 15.07 52.24 55.16
C LYS A 13 14.90 50.93 55.97
N GLY A 14 15.86 50.65 56.86
CA GLY A 14 15.73 49.69 57.96
C GLY A 14 16.92 49.62 58.94
N SER A 15 17.27 50.72 59.61
CA SER A 15 18.52 50.82 60.41
C SER A 15 18.38 50.43 61.90
N GLY A 16 19.40 49.74 62.44
CA GLY A 16 19.84 49.92 63.83
C GLY A 16 20.08 48.65 64.67
N GLY A 17 21.16 48.67 65.49
CA GLY A 17 21.25 47.90 66.75
C GLY A 17 22.44 46.94 66.89
N THR A 18 23.43 47.31 67.72
CA THR A 18 24.51 46.41 68.18
C THR A 18 24.79 46.66 69.66
N PHE A 19 24.66 45.67 70.57
CA PHE A 19 25.54 45.42 71.74
C PHE A 19 25.10 44.28 72.71
N PHE A 20 26.09 43.49 73.14
CA PHE A 20 26.35 42.91 74.48
C PHE A 20 25.29 42.21 75.39
N THR A 21 25.49 40.88 75.53
CA THR A 21 25.94 40.18 76.78
C THR A 21 25.10 40.12 78.07
N ALA A 22 24.48 38.94 78.31
CA ALA A 22 24.43 38.15 79.57
C ALA A 22 24.02 36.70 79.16
N VAL A 23 24.66 35.57 79.50
CA VAL A 23 25.16 34.97 80.77
C VAL A 23 24.07 34.24 81.58
N ALA A 24 24.36 32.95 81.89
CA ALA A 24 23.73 32.00 82.84
C ALA A 24 22.67 30.97 82.32
N GLU A 25 22.96 29.70 82.69
CA GLU A 25 22.06 28.61 83.15
C GLU A 25 21.03 27.95 82.19
N GLU A 26 21.52 26.91 81.51
CA GLU A 26 21.08 25.48 81.50
C GLU A 26 19.60 25.02 81.53
N ASP A 27 19.42 23.75 81.12
CA ASP A 27 18.22 22.89 81.18
C ASP A 27 16.94 23.31 80.40
N ARG A 28 16.80 22.75 79.18
CA ARG A 28 15.52 22.11 78.78
C ARG A 28 15.62 21.14 77.60
N ALA A 29 14.99 19.98 77.80
CA ALA A 29 14.39 19.16 76.74
C ALA A 29 12.84 19.23 76.88
N PRO A 30 12.04 18.64 75.96
CA PRO A 30 12.03 18.97 74.54
C PRO A 30 10.58 19.27 74.02
N TRP A 31 10.47 19.58 72.72
CA TRP A 31 9.22 19.79 71.95
C TRP A 31 8.44 21.10 72.29
N SER A 32 7.66 21.71 71.40
CA SER A 32 7.13 21.25 70.09
C SER A 32 6.98 22.38 69.04
N GLN A 33 6.74 22.01 67.78
CA GLN A 33 6.14 22.80 66.67
C GLN A 33 6.67 24.23 66.38
N LYS A 34 7.24 24.44 65.17
CA LYS A 34 6.58 25.11 64.01
C LYS A 34 7.56 25.51 62.88
N THR A 35 8.22 24.54 62.24
CA THR A 35 9.05 24.75 61.02
C THR A 35 8.97 23.57 60.04
N GLN A 36 7.75 23.13 59.70
CA GLN A 36 7.49 22.29 58.53
C GLN A 36 6.57 23.03 57.54
N SER A 37 7.16 23.76 56.59
CA SER A 37 6.49 24.21 55.37
C SER A 37 7.51 24.43 54.25
N GLU A 38 7.00 24.63 53.04
CA GLU A 38 7.74 24.97 51.82
C GLU A 38 8.61 23.83 51.25
N ALA A 39 9.88 23.66 51.64
CA ALA A 39 10.77 22.67 50.97
C ALA A 39 10.19 21.23 50.95
N VAL A 40 9.58 20.79 52.04
CA VAL A 40 8.91 19.47 52.14
C VAL A 40 7.62 19.40 51.31
N ASN A 41 6.94 20.54 51.10
CA ASN A 41 5.72 20.62 50.29
C ASN A 41 6.05 20.71 48.79
N GLN A 42 7.16 21.36 48.42
CA GLN A 42 7.71 21.35 47.06
C GLN A 42 8.13 19.93 46.67
N LEU A 43 8.88 19.22 47.54
CA LEU A 43 9.23 17.80 47.33
C LEU A 43 7.98 16.91 47.19
N LYS A 44 6.96 17.09 48.02
CA LYS A 44 5.68 16.36 47.87
C LYS A 44 4.96 16.71 46.56
N SER A 45 4.97 17.97 46.13
CA SER A 45 4.33 18.40 44.87
C SER A 45 5.03 17.86 43.63
N LEU A 46 6.36 17.73 43.67
CA LEU A 46 7.15 17.09 42.61
C LEU A 46 6.90 15.57 42.58
N LEU A 47 6.91 14.89 43.74
CA LEU A 47 6.65 13.45 43.82
C LEU A 47 5.20 13.07 43.44
N LEU A 48 4.21 13.94 43.66
CA LEU A 48 2.83 13.73 43.20
C LEU A 48 2.63 13.93 41.69
N LYS A 49 3.60 14.52 40.98
CA LYS A 49 3.53 14.76 39.52
C LYS A 49 4.19 13.67 38.66
N GLN A 50 4.72 12.60 39.27
CA GLN A 50 5.42 11.52 38.57
C GLN A 50 4.76 10.13 38.74
N HIS A 51 3.48 10.07 39.09
CA HIS A 51 2.66 8.85 39.07
C HIS A 51 1.37 9.10 38.30
N ILE A 52 0.81 8.02 37.69
CA ILE A 52 -0.11 8.03 36.52
C ILE A 52 0.74 8.22 35.23
N GLU A 53 0.98 7.23 34.36
CA GLU A 53 0.42 5.86 34.24
C GLU A 53 1.48 4.84 33.76
N ILE A 54 1.55 3.67 34.42
CA ILE A 54 2.00 2.40 33.81
C ILE A 54 0.99 1.32 34.25
N PRO A 55 0.33 0.57 33.34
CA PRO A 55 -0.76 -0.34 33.71
C PRO A 55 -0.38 -1.54 34.58
N THR A 56 -1.26 -1.89 35.53
CA THR A 56 -1.13 -3.04 36.44
C THR A 56 -1.69 -4.33 35.84
N CYS A 57 -0.81 -5.26 35.44
CA CYS A 57 -1.05 -6.68 35.16
C CYS A 57 0.31 -7.43 35.20
N LEU A 58 0.48 -8.67 35.69
CA LEU A 58 -0.39 -9.66 36.35
C LEU A 58 0.48 -10.59 37.25
N SER A 59 -0.15 -11.32 38.16
CA SER A 59 0.45 -12.43 38.93
C SER A 59 0.52 -13.74 38.10
N PRO A 60 1.28 -14.78 38.51
CA PRO A 60 1.75 -15.82 37.58
C PRO A 60 0.86 -17.06 37.46
N SER A 61 1.19 -17.85 36.41
CA SER A 61 0.96 -19.30 36.23
C SER A 61 -0.20 -19.77 35.33
N GLU A 62 0.01 -21.00 34.85
CA GLU A 62 -0.89 -21.94 34.18
C GLU A 62 -1.26 -21.76 32.68
N LYS A 63 -1.38 -22.92 32.03
CA LYS A 63 -1.75 -23.19 30.62
C LYS A 63 -3.28 -23.43 30.58
N PRO A 64 -4.04 -23.20 29.48
CA PRO A 64 -3.79 -23.90 28.19
C PRO A 64 -4.19 -23.18 26.88
N SER A 65 -3.91 -23.85 25.77
CA SER A 65 -4.43 -23.63 24.40
C SER A 65 -5.79 -24.37 24.22
N PRO A 66 -6.53 -24.36 23.06
CA PRO A 66 -6.09 -23.99 21.70
C PRO A 66 -7.09 -23.40 20.65
N SER A 67 -6.53 -22.90 19.54
CA SER A 67 -6.94 -23.10 18.11
C SER A 67 -8.02 -22.25 17.36
N LYS A 68 -7.67 -22.04 16.06
CA LYS A 68 -8.49 -21.88 14.81
C LYS A 68 -9.04 -20.50 14.34
N LYS A 69 -8.60 -20.15 13.11
CA LYS A 69 -9.29 -19.40 12.02
C LYS A 69 -9.58 -17.90 12.27
N GLU A 70 -9.75 -17.02 11.27
CA GLU A 70 -9.74 -17.15 9.79
C GLU A 70 -9.05 -15.90 9.16
N GLN A 71 -9.08 -15.74 7.82
CA GLN A 71 -8.44 -14.65 7.06
C GLN A 71 -9.25 -13.34 7.04
N MET A 72 -8.58 -12.19 6.86
CA MET A 72 -9.07 -11.15 5.93
C MET A 72 -7.90 -10.31 5.37
N GLU A 73 -8.04 -9.80 4.14
CA GLU A 73 -7.01 -9.04 3.41
C GLU A 73 -7.04 -7.53 3.76
N GLY A 74 -5.95 -6.83 3.44
CA GLY A 74 -5.75 -5.45 3.86
C GLY A 74 -6.16 -4.37 2.84
N ARG A 75 -6.26 -3.13 3.32
CA ARG A 75 -6.11 -1.93 2.49
C ARG A 75 -5.42 -0.80 3.27
N SER A 76 -4.80 0.09 2.50
CA SER A 76 -4.07 1.29 2.92
C SER A 76 -4.58 2.00 4.19
N SER A 77 -3.66 2.32 5.10
CA SER A 77 -3.79 3.49 5.97
C SER A 77 -2.44 4.22 6.09
N VAL A 78 -2.46 5.54 5.96
CA VAL A 78 -1.28 6.41 6.16
C VAL A 78 -1.52 7.39 7.33
N PRO A 79 -1.64 6.92 8.59
CA PRO A 79 -1.57 7.79 9.78
C PRO A 79 -0.25 7.62 10.56
N VAL A 80 0.46 6.51 10.38
CA VAL A 80 1.58 6.13 11.27
C VAL A 80 2.78 7.07 11.16
N LEU A 81 3.23 7.40 9.93
CA LEU A 81 4.37 8.31 9.73
C LEU A 81 4.16 9.69 10.36
N GLN A 82 2.93 10.20 10.38
CA GLN A 82 2.64 11.55 10.87
C GLN A 82 2.67 11.63 12.41
N SER A 83 2.57 10.49 13.10
CA SER A 83 2.80 10.35 14.55
C SER A 83 4.29 10.25 14.90
N LEU A 84 5.14 9.73 14.00
CA LEU A 84 6.59 9.66 14.22
C LEU A 84 7.27 11.03 14.17
N VAL A 85 6.78 12.00 13.38
CA VAL A 85 7.48 13.30 13.23
C VAL A 85 7.59 14.07 14.56
N PRO A 86 6.53 14.26 15.37
CA PRO A 86 6.66 14.87 16.70
C PRO A 86 7.53 14.04 17.66
N MET A 87 7.48 12.72 17.56
CA MET A 87 8.28 11.82 18.41
C MET A 87 9.78 11.91 18.11
N ILE A 88 10.16 12.04 16.83
CA ILE A 88 11.55 12.23 16.38
C ILE A 88 12.07 13.61 16.80
N HIS A 89 11.25 14.66 16.73
CA HIS A 89 11.63 15.97 17.24
C HIS A 89 11.82 15.94 18.76
N GLY A 90 10.87 15.40 19.53
CA GLY A 90 11.03 15.24 20.98
C GLY A 90 12.21 14.36 21.40
N GLN A 91 12.58 13.36 20.59
CA GLN A 91 13.83 12.61 20.77
C GLN A 91 15.07 13.45 20.46
N SER A 92 15.04 14.30 19.43
CA SER A 92 16.13 15.25 19.13
C SER A 92 16.30 16.29 20.24
N ASP A 93 15.21 16.85 20.74
CA ASP A 93 15.22 17.83 21.84
C ASP A 93 15.75 17.21 23.14
N TYR A 94 15.37 15.96 23.44
CA TYR A 94 15.91 15.21 24.57
C TYR A 94 17.39 14.84 24.41
N ILE A 95 17.84 14.52 23.20
CA ILE A 95 19.28 14.33 22.91
C ILE A 95 20.04 15.64 23.11
N GLN A 96 19.53 16.77 22.61
CA GLN A 96 20.15 18.09 22.81
C GLN A 96 20.21 18.49 24.30
N HIS A 97 19.18 18.15 25.09
CA HIS A 97 19.20 18.33 26.55
C HIS A 97 20.32 17.51 27.21
N LEU A 98 20.42 16.22 26.88
CA LEU A 98 21.48 15.35 27.41
C LEU A 98 22.87 15.80 26.96
N GLU A 99 23.02 16.29 25.73
CA GLU A 99 24.28 16.86 25.23
C GLU A 99 24.66 18.16 25.97
N ALA A 100 23.67 19.01 26.30
CA ALA A 100 23.86 20.21 27.11
C ALA A 100 24.24 19.86 28.57
N GLU A 101 23.59 18.90 29.20
CA GLU A 101 23.94 18.40 30.55
C GLU A 101 25.33 17.76 30.57
N VAL A 102 25.68 16.97 29.55
CA VAL A 102 27.02 16.38 29.40
C VAL A 102 28.07 17.46 29.15
N LYS A 103 27.73 18.55 28.45
CA LYS A 103 28.62 19.71 28.26
C LYS A 103 28.82 20.46 29.59
N PHE A 104 27.75 20.78 30.30
CA PHE A 104 27.80 21.42 31.62
C PHE A 104 28.63 20.60 32.63
N CYS A 105 28.39 19.28 32.72
CA CYS A 105 29.19 18.37 33.55
C CYS A 105 30.68 18.35 33.16
N LYS A 106 31.02 18.49 31.87
CA LYS A 106 32.43 18.60 31.43
C LYS A 106 33.04 19.95 31.82
N GLU A 107 32.29 21.04 31.73
CA GLU A 107 32.74 22.39 32.06
C GLU A 107 32.98 22.52 33.58
N GLU A 108 32.02 22.09 34.42
CA GLU A 108 32.19 22.00 35.87
C GLU A 108 33.37 21.09 36.27
N LEU A 109 33.56 19.95 35.60
CA LEU A 109 34.71 19.08 35.87
C LEU A 109 36.06 19.74 35.52
N GLN A 110 36.12 20.63 34.51
CA GLN A 110 37.32 21.43 34.25
C GLN A 110 37.52 22.53 35.31
N VAL A 111 36.45 23.16 35.81
CA VAL A 111 36.53 24.13 36.93
C VAL A 111 37.04 23.45 38.20
N VAL A 112 36.51 22.28 38.55
CA VAL A 112 36.99 21.46 39.67
C VAL A 112 38.44 21.03 39.46
N LYS A 113 38.82 20.57 38.27
CA LYS A 113 40.22 20.24 37.93
C LYS A 113 41.16 21.45 38.02
N GLN A 114 40.68 22.66 37.71
CA GLN A 114 41.47 23.88 37.87
C GLN A 114 41.63 24.25 39.34
N ARG A 115 40.57 24.16 40.15
CA ARG A 115 40.65 24.33 41.61
C ARG A 115 41.61 23.34 42.26
N ILE A 116 41.56 22.06 41.89
CA ILE A 116 42.49 21.03 42.38
C ILE A 116 43.93 21.39 42.03
N ARG A 117 44.21 21.88 40.80
CA ARG A 117 45.57 22.31 40.43
C ARG A 117 46.07 23.49 41.26
N VAL A 118 45.22 24.47 41.59
CA VAL A 118 45.59 25.57 42.50
C VAL A 118 45.91 25.03 43.90
N VAL A 119 45.04 24.20 44.48
CA VAL A 119 45.23 23.61 45.82
C VAL A 119 46.46 22.70 45.89
N VAL A 120 46.84 22.01 44.81
CA VAL A 120 48.09 21.24 44.73
C VAL A 120 49.31 22.15 44.74
N VAL A 121 49.33 23.21 43.92
CA VAL A 121 50.45 24.17 43.90
C VAL A 121 50.58 24.91 45.24
N GLU A 122 49.46 25.24 45.90
CA GLU A 122 49.46 25.80 47.25
C GLU A 122 49.98 24.79 48.30
N ASN A 123 49.63 23.50 48.19
CA ASN A 123 50.20 22.46 49.06
C ASN A 123 51.71 22.25 48.83
N GLU A 124 52.19 22.30 47.59
CA GLU A 124 53.62 22.20 47.27
C GLU A 124 54.40 23.42 47.80
N LYS A 125 53.80 24.61 47.73
CA LYS A 125 54.34 25.83 48.34
C LYS A 125 54.36 25.74 49.87
N LEU A 126 53.24 25.33 50.50
CA LEU A 126 53.17 25.12 51.95
C LEU A 126 54.15 24.02 52.42
N GLN A 127 54.36 22.96 51.65
CA GLN A 127 55.37 21.95 51.96
C GLN A 127 56.80 22.48 51.85
N THR A 128 57.11 23.37 50.91
CA THR A 128 58.45 23.97 50.80
C THR A 128 58.69 25.00 51.90
N GLU A 129 57.69 25.82 52.24
CA GLU A 129 57.71 26.74 53.40
C GLU A 129 57.83 25.99 54.75
N LEU A 130 57.12 24.86 54.92
CA LEU A 130 57.26 24.01 56.12
C LEU A 130 58.64 23.34 56.18
N LYS A 131 59.23 22.94 55.04
CA LYS A 131 60.58 22.35 55.01
C LYS A 131 61.66 23.38 55.34
N SER A 132 61.58 24.62 54.82
CA SER A 132 62.53 25.68 55.20
C SER A 132 62.37 26.03 56.68
N ARG A 133 61.14 26.24 57.15
CA ARG A 133 60.86 26.59 58.55
C ARG A 133 61.27 25.49 59.54
N ALA A 134 61.22 24.22 59.13
CA ALA A 134 61.75 23.10 59.92
C ALA A 134 63.29 23.07 59.98
N MET A 135 63.97 23.47 58.90
CA MET A 135 65.42 23.66 58.92
C MET A 135 65.82 24.82 59.84
N ASP A 136 65.12 25.95 59.75
CA ASP A 136 65.34 27.10 60.65
C ASP A 136 65.17 26.69 62.13
N TYR A 137 64.10 25.95 62.45
CA TYR A 137 63.81 25.45 63.80
C TYR A 137 64.85 24.43 64.30
N THR A 138 65.44 23.65 63.39
CA THR A 138 66.52 22.69 63.71
C THR A 138 67.85 23.39 63.99
N ILE A 139 68.13 24.51 63.31
CA ILE A 139 69.32 25.33 63.56
C ILE A 139 69.16 26.07 64.91
N HIS A 140 68.00 26.67 65.16
CA HIS A 140 67.81 27.58 66.29
C HIS A 140 67.72 26.89 67.66
N ASN A 141 67.22 25.65 67.73
CA ASN A 141 67.02 24.89 68.97
C ASN A 141 68.23 24.04 69.40
N SER A 142 69.43 24.36 68.90
CA SER A 142 70.69 23.75 69.37
C SER A 142 71.19 24.31 70.71
N ALA A 143 70.49 25.30 71.28
CA ALA A 143 70.75 25.87 72.60
C ALA A 143 69.44 26.11 73.38
N VAL A 144 69.53 25.96 74.72
CA VAL A 144 68.51 26.24 75.75
C VAL A 144 67.40 25.18 75.97
N ASP A 145 67.60 24.46 77.09
CA ASP A 145 66.65 23.81 78.01
C ASP A 145 65.71 22.64 77.64
N ASN A 146 65.83 21.60 78.49
CA ASN A 146 64.84 20.56 78.75
C ASN A 146 63.64 21.11 79.54
N ARG A 147 62.39 20.85 79.11
CA ARG A 147 61.25 20.57 80.04
C ARG A 147 59.97 20.07 79.35
N SER A 148 59.64 18.79 79.56
CA SER A 148 58.27 18.20 79.67
C SER A 148 58.44 16.72 80.07
N HIS A 149 57.99 16.25 81.23
CA HIS A 149 56.60 15.93 81.61
C HIS A 149 55.96 14.81 80.77
N HIS A 150 55.86 13.59 81.33
CA HIS A 150 54.63 13.02 81.93
C HIS A 150 54.91 11.63 82.58
N ILE A 151 53.98 11.08 83.37
CA ILE A 151 54.25 10.06 84.41
C ILE A 151 53.17 8.94 84.44
N PRO A 152 53.53 7.65 84.63
CA PRO A 152 52.62 6.59 85.09
C PRO A 152 52.41 6.64 86.62
N GLN A 153 51.61 7.60 87.09
CA GLN A 153 51.68 8.06 88.50
C GLN A 153 50.72 7.35 89.48
N ARG A 154 51.14 6.22 90.09
CA ARG A 154 50.57 5.82 91.42
C ARG A 154 51.38 4.82 92.25
N SER A 155 51.99 3.81 91.65
CA SER A 155 52.76 2.78 92.38
C SER A 155 54.09 3.32 92.89
N GLU A 156 54.93 3.81 91.98
CA GLU A 156 56.28 4.31 92.26
C GLU A 156 56.30 5.49 93.25
N HIS A 157 55.28 6.36 93.20
CA HIS A 157 55.16 7.48 94.14
C HIS A 157 55.09 7.01 95.60
N ASN A 158 54.51 5.83 95.85
CA ASN A 158 54.41 5.28 97.21
C ASN A 158 55.71 4.56 97.64
N THR A 159 56.46 3.93 96.74
CA THR A 159 57.77 3.37 97.07
C THR A 159 58.78 4.48 97.34
N TRP A 160 58.91 5.47 96.46
CA TRP A 160 59.80 6.61 96.65
C TRP A 160 59.45 7.43 97.90
N LYS A 161 58.16 7.59 98.23
CA LYS A 161 57.74 8.25 99.49
C LYS A 161 58.16 7.45 100.72
N ASN A 162 58.02 6.12 100.70
CA ASN A 162 58.42 5.27 101.82
C ASN A 162 59.94 5.24 102.00
N GLU A 163 60.70 5.14 100.90
CA GLU A 163 62.17 5.20 100.91
C GLU A 163 62.69 6.56 101.40
N LEU A 164 62.06 7.66 100.99
CA LEU A 164 62.38 9.00 101.49
C LEU A 164 62.11 9.14 102.99
N GLU A 165 61.01 8.57 103.50
CA GLU A 165 60.71 8.59 104.94
C GLU A 165 61.67 7.70 105.74
N GLN A 166 62.11 6.57 105.19
CA GLN A 166 63.17 5.75 105.78
C GLN A 166 64.52 6.50 105.81
N LEU A 167 64.89 7.20 104.73
CA LEU A 167 66.11 8.02 104.70
C LEU A 167 66.08 9.13 105.76
N LYS A 168 64.94 9.81 105.95
CA LYS A 168 64.78 10.81 107.02
C LYS A 168 65.00 10.20 108.40
N VAL A 169 64.42 9.03 108.69
CA VAL A 169 64.60 8.35 109.99
C VAL A 169 66.07 7.97 110.22
N ILE A 170 66.76 7.47 109.18
CA ILE A 170 68.19 7.13 109.26
C ILE A 170 69.03 8.38 109.52
N HIS A 171 68.80 9.47 108.77
CA HIS A 171 69.54 10.72 108.96
C HIS A 171 69.22 11.42 110.29
N GLN A 172 67.98 11.35 110.78
CA GLN A 172 67.63 11.85 112.11
C GLN A 172 68.38 11.07 113.20
N ALA A 173 68.39 9.74 113.14
CA ALA A 173 69.15 8.92 114.09
C ALA A 173 70.66 9.17 114.03
N GLN A 174 71.21 9.50 112.85
CA GLN A 174 72.61 9.95 112.71
C GLN A 174 72.83 11.32 113.37
N ILE A 175 71.95 12.29 113.14
CA ILE A 175 72.00 13.62 113.76
C ILE A 175 71.93 13.50 115.29
N ASP A 176 70.99 12.72 115.82
CA ASP A 176 70.80 12.51 117.25
C ASP A 176 72.03 11.83 117.89
N SER A 177 72.63 10.86 117.19
CA SER A 177 73.88 10.21 117.61
C SER A 177 75.06 11.19 117.64
N PHE A 178 75.22 12.04 116.61
CA PHE A 178 76.27 13.06 116.61
C PHE A 178 76.04 14.14 117.68
N GLN A 179 74.79 14.53 117.94
CA GLN A 179 74.46 15.45 119.04
C GLN A 179 74.81 14.82 120.40
N ALA A 180 74.47 13.55 120.63
CA ALA A 180 74.85 12.84 121.86
C ALA A 180 76.38 12.76 122.04
N GLN A 181 77.14 12.47 120.98
CA GLN A 181 78.60 12.47 121.00
C GLN A 181 79.18 13.86 121.32
N VAL A 182 78.67 14.92 120.69
CA VAL A 182 79.08 16.31 120.98
C VAL A 182 78.75 16.71 122.42
N ILE A 183 77.63 16.25 122.98
CA ILE A 183 77.26 16.49 124.38
C ILE A 183 78.20 15.73 125.33
N SER A 184 78.58 14.48 125.04
CA SER A 184 79.60 13.75 125.82
C SER A 184 80.94 14.48 125.80
N LEU A 185 81.48 14.75 124.61
CA LEU A 185 82.80 15.38 124.47
C LEU A 185 82.88 16.76 125.15
N ARG A 186 81.78 17.53 125.18
CA ARG A 186 81.69 18.79 125.95
C ARG A 186 81.70 18.57 127.46
N LYS A 187 81.06 17.50 127.96
CA LYS A 187 81.07 17.10 129.37
C LYS A 187 82.45 16.62 129.79
N ASP A 188 83.09 15.80 128.96
CA ASP A 188 84.40 15.20 129.19
C ASP A 188 85.50 16.29 129.19
N LEU A 189 85.43 17.25 128.25
CA LEU A 189 86.26 18.46 128.25
C LEU A 189 86.07 19.30 129.52
N SER A 190 84.83 19.48 130.01
CA SER A 190 84.57 20.19 131.27
C SER A 190 85.16 19.48 132.49
N VAL A 191 85.23 18.14 132.49
CA VAL A 191 85.88 17.36 133.55
C VAL A 191 87.39 17.58 133.51
N SER A 192 88.02 17.39 132.35
CA SER A 192 89.46 17.59 132.18
C SER A 192 89.92 19.02 132.49
N GLN A 193 89.12 20.04 132.15
CA GLN A 193 89.40 21.43 132.52
C GLN A 193 89.48 21.62 134.03
N ARG A 194 88.51 21.08 134.80
CA ARG A 194 88.52 21.14 136.28
C ARG A 194 89.69 20.37 136.89
N GLU A 195 90.09 19.24 136.31
CA GLU A 195 91.27 18.48 136.74
C GLU A 195 92.57 19.27 136.52
N CYS A 196 92.71 19.94 135.37
CA CYS A 196 93.84 20.85 135.10
C CYS A 196 93.87 22.06 136.05
N GLU A 197 92.72 22.65 136.38
CA GLU A 197 92.60 23.72 137.36
C GLU A 197 93.05 23.25 138.76
N GLU A 198 92.61 22.06 139.20
CA GLU A 198 92.98 21.52 140.50
C GLU A 198 94.48 21.18 140.59
N LEU A 199 95.05 20.60 139.53
CA LEU A 199 96.49 20.33 139.45
C LEU A 199 97.34 21.62 139.49
N ASN A 200 96.88 22.69 138.83
CA ASN A 200 97.53 24.01 138.86
C ASN A 200 97.52 24.61 140.28
N VAL A 201 96.44 24.44 141.03
CA VAL A 201 96.39 24.81 142.47
C VAL A 201 97.38 23.97 143.29
N ARG A 202 97.44 22.64 143.06
CA ARG A 202 98.36 21.74 143.78
C ARG A 202 99.84 22.07 143.50
N LEU A 203 100.21 22.44 142.27
CA LEU A 203 101.58 22.83 141.89
C LEU A 203 102.06 24.06 142.67
N LYS A 204 101.25 25.13 142.70
CA LYS A 204 101.58 26.38 143.43
C LYS A 204 101.79 26.16 144.93
N HIS A 205 101.09 25.18 145.52
CA HIS A 205 101.33 24.78 146.90
C HIS A 205 102.66 24.01 147.09
N ALA A 206 103.18 23.31 146.07
CA ALA A 206 104.50 22.66 146.13
C ALA A 206 105.64 23.68 146.00
N GLU A 207 105.56 24.60 145.04
CA GLU A 207 106.57 25.64 144.79
C GLU A 207 106.83 26.52 146.03
N ASN A 208 105.75 26.98 146.68
CA ASN A 208 105.80 27.76 147.91
C ASN A 208 106.46 27.01 149.09
N ARG A 209 106.44 25.67 149.12
CA ARG A 209 107.14 24.87 150.14
C ARG A 209 108.63 24.73 149.84
N ALA A 210 109.01 24.54 148.57
CA ALA A 210 110.42 24.46 148.16
C ALA A 210 111.19 25.76 148.46
N ALA A 211 110.56 26.92 148.22
CA ALA A 211 111.15 28.24 148.47
C ALA A 211 111.47 28.53 149.96
N GLY A 212 110.87 27.79 150.90
CA GLY A 212 111.15 27.91 152.33
C GLY A 212 112.44 27.20 152.77
N ALA A 213 112.77 26.05 152.17
CA ALA A 213 113.86 25.18 152.64
C ALA A 213 115.27 25.78 152.40
N LEU A 214 115.46 26.53 151.32
CA LEU A 214 116.76 27.06 150.88
C LEU A 214 117.32 28.23 151.74
N LYS A 215 116.61 28.65 152.79
CA LYS A 215 117.02 29.78 153.67
C LYS A 215 117.57 29.34 155.03
N ALA A 216 117.71 28.04 155.29
CA ALA A 216 117.85 27.50 156.65
C ALA A 216 119.29 27.37 157.19
N GLU A 217 120.29 27.01 156.38
CA GLU A 217 121.64 26.66 156.87
C GLU A 217 122.78 27.31 156.05
N GLY A 218 123.93 27.53 156.71
CA GLY A 218 125.13 28.17 156.15
C GLY A 218 126.43 27.65 156.77
N ALA A 219 127.57 27.88 156.10
CA ALA A 219 128.82 27.16 156.34
C ALA A 219 129.89 27.93 157.18
N PRO A 220 130.68 27.24 158.04
CA PRO A 220 131.76 27.83 158.85
C PRO A 220 133.19 27.64 158.29
N ARG A 221 134.19 28.22 158.97
CA ARG A 221 135.64 28.20 158.64
C ARG A 221 136.50 27.47 159.70
N VAL A 222 137.78 27.26 159.40
CA VAL A 222 138.80 26.58 160.24
C VAL A 222 139.80 27.57 160.89
N ALA A 223 140.40 27.20 162.03
CA ALA A 223 141.45 27.95 162.74
C ALA A 223 142.61 27.03 163.22
N GLY A 224 143.78 27.59 163.55
CA GLY A 224 145.05 26.87 163.77
C GLY A 224 145.51 26.65 165.22
N LEU A 225 146.71 26.07 165.39
CA LEU A 225 147.29 25.61 166.66
C LEU A 225 148.67 26.26 167.00
N CYS A 226 149.27 25.88 168.13
CA CYS A 226 150.06 26.81 168.96
C CYS A 226 151.60 26.64 168.98
N LEU A 227 152.23 27.61 169.67
CA LEU A 227 153.67 27.94 169.75
C LEU A 227 154.71 26.80 169.90
N LYS A 228 154.35 25.60 170.37
CA LYS A 228 155.34 24.51 170.53
C LYS A 228 155.81 23.90 169.21
N CYS A 229 155.01 23.96 168.15
CA CYS A 229 155.37 23.40 166.85
C CYS A 229 156.43 24.23 166.11
N ALA A 230 156.41 25.55 166.28
CA ALA A 230 157.25 26.50 165.55
C ALA A 230 158.78 26.32 165.77
N GLN A 231 159.19 25.58 166.79
CA GLN A 231 160.61 25.33 167.11
C GLN A 231 161.15 24.00 166.59
N HIS A 232 160.31 23.11 166.02
CA HIS A 232 160.79 21.90 165.33
C HIS A 232 160.97 22.12 163.81
N ASP A 233 160.08 22.89 163.17
CA ASP A 233 160.18 23.17 161.72
C ASP A 233 161.50 23.86 161.34
N ALA A 234 162.02 24.74 162.21
CA ALA A 234 163.23 25.51 161.97
C ALA A 234 164.51 24.67 161.78
N VAL A 235 164.54 23.41 162.24
CA VAL A 235 165.73 22.53 162.16
C VAL A 235 165.62 21.50 161.04
N LEU A 236 164.41 21.14 160.61
CA LEU A 236 164.18 20.17 159.53
C LEU A 236 164.08 20.82 158.14
N ALA A 237 163.89 22.14 158.06
CA ALA A 237 163.72 22.87 156.80
C ALA A 237 164.95 22.81 155.88
N GLU A 238 166.17 22.92 156.42
CA GLU A 238 167.37 23.20 155.59
C GLU A 238 167.94 21.98 154.85
N THR A 239 167.66 20.74 155.29
CA THR A 239 168.31 19.54 154.74
C THR A 239 167.42 18.65 153.88
N HIS A 240 166.09 18.68 154.05
CA HIS A 240 165.17 17.79 153.32
C HIS A 240 164.28 18.49 152.26
N ALA A 241 164.17 19.82 152.28
CA ALA A 241 163.23 20.56 151.43
C ALA A 241 163.35 20.26 149.92
N ASN A 242 164.58 20.20 149.38
CA ASN A 242 164.82 20.05 147.94
C ASN A 242 164.24 18.75 147.34
N LEU A 243 164.25 17.63 148.07
CA LEU A 243 163.66 16.37 147.60
C LEU A 243 162.13 16.40 147.61
N HIS A 244 161.53 17.06 148.59
CA HIS A 244 160.08 17.26 148.63
C HIS A 244 159.60 18.20 147.53
N VAL A 245 160.32 19.30 147.24
CA VAL A 245 160.03 20.19 146.10
C VAL A 245 160.04 19.40 144.78
N GLN A 246 161.09 18.62 144.50
CA GLN A 246 161.15 17.81 143.27
C GLN A 246 160.09 16.70 143.15
N ALA A 247 159.47 16.29 144.26
CA ALA A 247 158.32 15.38 144.24
C ALA A 247 157.00 16.14 144.00
N ILE A 248 156.83 17.29 144.66
CA ILE A 248 155.69 18.19 144.49
C ILE A 248 155.62 18.73 143.05
N ASP A 249 156.76 19.06 142.43
CA ASP A 249 156.84 19.51 141.04
C ASP A 249 156.39 18.43 140.05
N ARG A 250 156.79 17.16 140.27
CA ARG A 250 156.37 16.03 139.43
C ARG A 250 154.88 15.75 139.57
N LEU A 251 154.39 15.59 140.79
CA LEU A 251 152.96 15.40 141.07
C LEU A 251 152.10 16.59 140.60
N THR A 252 152.66 17.81 140.60
CA THR A 252 152.02 19.00 140.03
C THR A 252 151.91 18.92 138.51
N LYS A 253 152.98 18.55 137.80
CA LYS A 253 152.93 18.33 136.34
C LYS A 253 151.98 17.21 135.96
N GLU A 254 152.08 16.05 136.60
CA GLU A 254 151.17 14.91 136.38
C GLU A 254 149.71 15.30 136.62
N ARG A 255 149.42 16.06 137.68
CA ARG A 255 148.09 16.61 137.97
C ARG A 255 147.64 17.64 136.93
N ASP A 256 148.51 18.53 136.46
CA ASP A 256 148.16 19.56 135.48
C ASP A 256 148.00 18.98 134.07
N GLU A 257 148.76 17.94 133.71
CA GLU A 257 148.61 17.11 132.51
C GLU A 257 147.30 16.32 132.56
N LEU A 258 146.97 15.66 133.68
CA LEU A 258 145.68 14.99 133.87
C LEU A 258 144.50 15.97 133.85
N MET A 259 144.65 17.17 134.42
CA MET A 259 143.64 18.23 134.34
C MET A 259 143.53 18.84 132.94
N ALA A 260 144.60 18.85 132.14
CA ALA A 260 144.54 19.23 130.74
C ALA A 260 143.84 18.15 129.89
N ALA A 261 144.18 16.87 130.11
CA ALA A 261 143.54 15.73 129.46
C ALA A 261 142.04 15.63 129.81
N LEU A 262 141.66 15.87 131.06
CA LEU A 262 140.26 15.92 131.49
C LEU A 262 139.49 17.06 130.81
N ARG A 263 140.07 18.27 130.74
CA ARG A 263 139.46 19.40 130.00
C ARG A 263 139.34 19.10 128.50
N ALA A 264 140.33 18.46 127.90
CA ALA A 264 140.30 18.06 126.50
C ALA A 264 139.23 16.98 126.22
N ALA A 265 139.08 16.00 127.12
CA ALA A 265 138.03 14.98 127.05
C ALA A 265 136.63 15.56 127.28
N GLN A 266 136.48 16.54 128.18
CA GLN A 266 135.23 17.27 128.37
C GLN A 266 134.88 18.13 127.13
N ALA A 267 135.86 18.78 126.51
CA ALA A 267 135.66 19.56 125.30
C ALA A 267 135.27 18.66 124.10
N SER A 268 135.94 17.51 123.92
CA SER A 268 135.57 16.57 122.84
C SER A 268 134.22 15.89 123.11
N GLN A 269 133.87 15.60 124.37
CA GLN A 269 132.54 15.11 124.75
C GLN A 269 131.44 16.14 124.41
N GLN A 270 131.68 17.42 124.69
CA GLN A 270 130.75 18.49 124.32
C GLN A 270 130.64 18.64 122.79
N GLU A 271 131.76 18.52 122.07
CA GLU A 271 131.76 18.56 120.60
C GLU A 271 131.00 17.36 119.98
N THR A 272 131.17 16.14 120.53
CA THR A 272 130.39 14.98 120.09
C THR A 272 128.92 15.12 120.44
N GLN A 273 128.56 15.59 121.64
CA GLN A 273 127.17 15.85 122.02
C GLN A 273 126.51 16.92 121.14
N GLN A 274 127.24 17.97 120.74
CA GLN A 274 126.73 18.98 119.80
C GLN A 274 126.53 18.40 118.39
N LYS A 275 127.46 17.55 117.92
CA LYS A 275 127.34 16.84 116.65
C LYS A 275 126.16 15.87 116.66
N GLU A 276 126.02 15.05 117.70
CA GLU A 276 124.89 14.16 117.93
C GLU A 276 123.56 14.93 117.93
N TRP A 277 123.45 16.02 118.69
CA TRP A 277 122.25 16.86 118.71
C TRP A 277 121.93 17.44 117.34
N SER A 278 122.93 17.91 116.60
CA SER A 278 122.75 18.42 115.23
C SER A 278 122.32 17.34 114.24
N ALA A 279 122.83 16.11 114.38
CA ALA A 279 122.45 14.96 113.57
C ALA A 279 121.03 14.49 113.92
N CYS A 280 120.66 14.44 115.21
CA CYS A 280 119.29 14.16 115.63
C CYS A 280 118.30 15.19 115.09
N LEU A 281 118.67 16.48 115.07
CA LEU A 281 117.84 17.54 114.48
C LEU A 281 117.69 17.36 112.96
N GLN A 282 118.78 17.06 112.24
CA GLN A 282 118.75 16.80 110.80
C GLN A 282 117.92 15.55 110.45
N VAL A 283 118.07 14.46 111.22
CA VAL A 283 117.26 13.24 111.06
C VAL A 283 115.79 13.55 111.33
N LYS A 284 115.48 14.31 112.38
CA LYS A 284 114.11 14.74 112.66
C LYS A 284 113.52 15.52 111.47
N GLN A 285 114.22 16.53 110.97
CA GLN A 285 113.78 17.34 109.82
C GLN A 285 113.62 16.49 108.54
N ALA A 286 114.52 15.53 108.31
CA ALA A 286 114.42 14.62 107.18
C ALA A 286 113.22 13.66 107.29
N VAL A 287 112.87 13.23 108.50
CA VAL A 287 111.66 12.44 108.78
C VAL A 287 110.41 13.29 108.58
N GLU A 288 110.35 14.50 109.15
CA GLU A 288 109.21 15.43 108.97
C GLU A 288 108.96 15.72 107.47
N MET A 289 110.00 16.04 106.70
CA MET A 289 109.90 16.23 105.25
C MET A 289 109.47 14.96 104.50
N ALA A 290 109.91 13.78 104.94
CA ALA A 290 109.51 12.50 104.34
C ALA A 290 108.06 12.11 104.69
N GLU A 291 107.59 12.44 105.90
CA GLU A 291 106.20 12.25 106.33
C GLU A 291 105.27 13.20 105.56
N GLU A 292 105.62 14.48 105.41
CA GLU A 292 104.89 15.43 104.56
C GLU A 292 104.82 14.96 103.10
N ALA A 293 105.93 14.50 102.52
CA ALA A 293 105.97 13.98 101.16
C ALA A 293 105.13 12.69 101.00
N ASN A 294 105.12 11.80 102.00
CA ASN A 294 104.25 10.62 102.01
C ASN A 294 102.77 11.02 102.15
N LEU A 295 102.42 11.99 102.99
CA LEU A 295 101.05 12.50 103.14
C LEU A 295 100.54 13.12 101.83
N GLN A 296 101.39 13.91 101.16
CA GLN A 296 101.08 14.48 99.83
C GLN A 296 100.89 13.38 98.79
N ARG A 297 101.81 12.38 98.71
CA ARG A 297 101.69 11.24 97.79
C ARG A 297 100.39 10.47 98.03
N ASN A 298 100.12 10.07 99.27
CA ASN A 298 98.93 9.31 99.64
C ASN A 298 97.63 10.10 99.32
N THR A 299 97.64 11.43 99.49
CA THR A 299 96.52 12.30 99.11
C THR A 299 96.27 12.27 97.60
N VAL A 300 97.33 12.38 96.78
CA VAL A 300 97.25 12.30 95.32
C VAL A 300 96.84 10.89 94.87
N GLU A 301 97.31 9.83 95.52
CA GLU A 301 96.91 8.45 95.25
C GLU A 301 95.40 8.25 95.48
N VAL A 302 94.86 8.69 96.63
CA VAL A 302 93.42 8.62 96.93
C VAL A 302 92.59 9.42 95.92
N GLN A 303 93.03 10.61 95.52
CA GLN A 303 92.39 11.40 94.45
C GLN A 303 92.42 10.68 93.10
N CYS A 304 93.57 10.09 92.73
CA CYS A 304 93.71 9.29 91.51
C CYS A 304 92.78 8.07 91.53
N GLU A 305 92.64 7.37 92.66
CA GLU A 305 91.69 6.27 92.78
C GLU A 305 90.23 6.74 92.70
N GLN A 306 89.88 7.88 93.32
CA GLN A 306 88.53 8.44 93.24
C GLN A 306 88.18 8.77 91.78
N LEU A 307 89.10 9.40 91.04
CA LEU A 307 88.93 9.67 89.61
C LEU A 307 88.86 8.37 88.78
N ARG A 308 89.64 7.34 89.11
CA ARG A 308 89.53 6.01 88.45
C ARG A 308 88.17 5.37 88.70
N ARG A 309 87.66 5.40 89.95
CA ARG A 309 86.33 4.88 90.32
C ARG A 309 85.22 5.62 89.54
N GLU A 310 85.30 6.94 89.45
CA GLU A 310 84.34 7.75 88.71
C GLU A 310 84.40 7.49 87.19
N VAL A 311 85.60 7.35 86.60
CA VAL A 311 85.76 6.97 85.18
C VAL A 311 85.21 5.57 84.90
N VAL A 312 85.36 4.61 85.81
CA VAL A 312 84.72 3.28 85.69
C VAL A 312 83.20 3.42 85.78
N ARG A 313 82.67 4.13 86.78
CA ARG A 313 81.22 4.38 86.94
C ARG A 313 80.60 5.02 85.69
N GLN A 314 81.29 5.99 85.09
CA GLN A 314 80.85 6.63 83.85
C GLN A 314 80.92 5.68 82.64
N ARG A 315 81.96 4.86 82.52
CA ARG A 315 82.06 3.83 81.46
C ARG A 315 80.93 2.81 81.57
N GLU A 316 80.70 2.25 82.75
CA GLU A 316 79.59 1.33 82.98
C GLU A 316 78.22 1.98 82.69
N GLN A 317 78.04 3.26 83.02
CA GLN A 317 76.81 3.98 82.72
C GLN A 317 76.58 4.13 81.21
N LEU A 318 77.62 4.55 80.48
CA LEU A 318 77.59 4.64 79.02
C LEU A 318 77.39 3.26 78.36
N GLU A 319 77.94 2.19 78.94
CA GLU A 319 77.71 0.82 78.48
C GLU A 319 76.27 0.36 78.73
N ARG A 320 75.68 0.64 79.90
CA ARG A 320 74.26 0.38 80.20
C ARG A 320 73.34 1.15 79.23
N GLU A 321 73.63 2.41 78.98
CA GLU A 321 72.87 3.26 78.04
C GLU A 321 73.02 2.75 76.60
N ALA A 322 74.23 2.41 76.16
CA ALA A 322 74.46 1.82 74.85
C ALA A 322 73.79 0.44 74.69
N GLN A 323 73.73 -0.38 75.73
CA GLN A 323 72.99 -1.64 75.75
C GLN A 323 71.46 -1.40 75.68
N ALA A 324 70.94 -0.45 76.45
CA ALA A 324 69.51 -0.07 76.42
C ALA A 324 69.09 0.51 75.06
N LEU A 325 69.93 1.33 74.42
CA LEU A 325 69.70 1.83 73.08
C LEU A 325 69.77 0.71 72.03
N LYS A 326 70.74 -0.22 72.12
CA LYS A 326 70.79 -1.42 71.27
C LYS A 326 69.52 -2.26 71.42
N ALA A 327 69.05 -2.50 72.64
CA ALA A 327 67.83 -3.25 72.94
C ALA A 327 66.59 -2.60 72.32
N ARG A 328 66.38 -1.29 72.53
CA ARG A 328 65.29 -0.50 71.93
C ARG A 328 65.34 -0.53 70.40
N LEU A 329 66.53 -0.44 69.80
CA LEU A 329 66.71 -0.56 68.34
C LEU A 329 66.40 -1.97 67.82
N THR A 330 66.75 -3.03 68.55
CA THR A 330 66.34 -4.40 68.18
C THR A 330 64.85 -4.63 68.33
N GLU A 331 64.22 -4.09 69.37
CA GLU A 331 62.77 -4.15 69.60
C GLU A 331 62.00 -3.44 68.49
N ALA A 332 62.39 -2.21 68.13
CA ALA A 332 61.80 -1.47 67.02
C ALA A 332 61.95 -2.23 65.68
N ARG A 333 63.11 -2.88 65.45
CA ARG A 333 63.35 -3.71 64.27
C ARG A 333 62.53 -5.00 64.25
N GLU A 334 62.18 -5.60 65.40
CA GLU A 334 61.24 -6.75 65.44
C GLU A 334 59.79 -6.30 65.30
N LYS A 335 59.40 -5.15 65.88
CA LYS A 335 58.06 -4.55 65.70
C LYS A 335 57.78 -4.27 64.22
N GLY A 336 58.65 -3.52 63.55
CA GLY A 336 58.52 -3.25 62.10
C GLY A 336 58.57 -4.52 61.23
N ARG A 337 59.37 -5.54 61.61
CA ARG A 337 59.33 -6.85 60.93
C ARG A 337 58.04 -7.63 61.26
N GLY A 338 57.45 -7.47 62.44
CA GLY A 338 56.16 -8.04 62.82
C GLY A 338 55.01 -7.42 62.03
N GLU A 339 55.01 -6.10 61.90
CA GLU A 339 54.04 -5.34 61.09
C GLU A 339 54.17 -5.68 59.60
N GLY A 340 55.40 -5.73 59.06
CA GLY A 340 55.65 -6.19 57.69
C GLY A 340 55.29 -7.66 57.43
N ARG A 341 55.37 -8.53 58.45
CA ARG A 341 54.87 -9.92 58.40
C ARG A 341 53.33 -9.93 58.31
N LYS A 342 52.64 -9.20 59.19
CA LYS A 342 51.17 -9.06 59.16
C LYS A 342 50.67 -8.52 57.82
N GLN A 343 51.24 -7.42 57.31
CA GLN A 343 50.88 -6.85 56.02
C GLN A 343 51.09 -7.85 54.86
N LYS A 344 52.15 -8.66 54.91
CA LYS A 344 52.38 -9.73 53.94
C LYS A 344 51.34 -10.85 54.07
N GLU A 345 50.97 -11.24 55.29
CA GLU A 345 49.95 -12.26 55.57
C GLU A 345 48.55 -11.79 55.13
N GLU A 346 48.19 -10.53 55.39
CA GLU A 346 46.97 -9.85 54.92
C GLU A 346 46.90 -9.81 53.39
N LEU A 347 48.01 -9.44 52.73
CA LEU A 347 48.11 -9.46 51.26
C LEU A 347 48.02 -10.88 50.68
N VAL A 348 48.64 -11.88 51.32
CA VAL A 348 48.53 -13.29 50.90
C VAL A 348 47.09 -13.79 51.04
N GLN A 349 46.39 -13.43 52.12
CA GLN A 349 44.97 -13.78 52.29
C GLN A 349 44.09 -13.07 51.25
N MET A 350 44.37 -11.79 50.95
CA MET A 350 43.66 -11.04 49.90
C MET A 350 43.87 -11.68 48.52
N VAL A 351 45.12 -12.05 48.17
CA VAL A 351 45.43 -12.76 46.93
C VAL A 351 44.72 -14.12 46.89
N SER A 352 44.72 -14.88 47.98
CA SER A 352 43.99 -16.16 48.08
C SER A 352 42.48 -16.00 47.81
N ASN A 353 41.86 -15.01 48.45
CA ASN A 353 40.44 -14.69 48.26
C ASN A 353 40.14 -14.27 46.81
N LEU A 354 41.01 -13.46 46.19
CA LEU A 354 40.88 -13.05 44.80
C LEU A 354 41.08 -14.22 43.83
N SER A 355 42.05 -15.10 44.07
CA SER A 355 42.27 -16.32 43.27
C SER A 355 41.08 -17.28 43.35
N GLN A 356 40.49 -17.47 44.54
CA GLN A 356 39.23 -18.23 44.67
C GLN A 356 38.12 -17.56 43.85
N ARG A 357 37.97 -16.23 43.95
CA ARG A 357 36.92 -15.50 43.22
C ARG A 357 37.10 -15.54 41.70
N VAL A 358 38.33 -15.58 41.21
CA VAL A 358 38.64 -15.82 39.79
C VAL A 358 38.21 -17.23 39.39
N ALA A 359 38.59 -18.27 40.13
CA ALA A 359 38.20 -19.65 39.84
C ALA A 359 36.66 -19.87 39.88
N GLU A 360 35.96 -19.19 40.79
CA GLU A 360 34.49 -19.15 40.81
C GLU A 360 33.91 -18.56 39.50
N LEU A 361 34.43 -17.40 39.09
CA LEU A 361 33.97 -16.69 37.88
C LEU A 361 34.32 -17.45 36.59
N GLU A 362 35.51 -18.03 36.51
CA GLU A 362 35.90 -18.97 35.45
C GLU A 362 34.90 -20.13 35.38
N GLY A 363 34.60 -20.79 36.49
CA GLY A 363 33.59 -21.84 36.56
C GLY A 363 32.17 -21.39 36.16
N HIS A 364 31.81 -20.12 36.34
CA HIS A 364 30.55 -19.55 35.83
C HIS A 364 30.58 -19.34 34.30
N LEU A 365 31.66 -18.75 33.76
CA LEU A 365 31.85 -18.59 32.31
C LEU A 365 31.83 -19.96 31.61
N ASP A 366 32.48 -20.94 32.20
CA ASP A 366 32.63 -22.29 31.70
C ASP A 366 31.28 -23.05 31.70
N ARG A 367 30.40 -22.79 32.68
CA ARG A 367 28.99 -23.27 32.65
C ARG A 367 28.21 -22.60 31.51
N GLY A 368 28.24 -21.27 31.43
CA GLY A 368 27.56 -20.51 30.37
C GLY A 368 28.04 -20.89 28.96
N HIS A 369 29.30 -21.27 28.80
CA HIS A 369 29.85 -21.80 27.54
C HIS A 369 29.27 -23.17 27.16
N ARG A 370 29.11 -24.10 28.13
CA ARG A 370 28.47 -25.41 27.90
C ARG A 370 26.97 -25.26 27.60
N GLU A 371 26.28 -24.38 28.34
CA GLU A 371 24.86 -24.07 28.14
C GLU A 371 24.63 -23.44 26.77
N ARG A 372 25.42 -22.41 26.39
CA ARG A 372 25.41 -21.81 25.06
C ARG A 372 25.65 -22.86 23.97
N GLY A 373 26.67 -23.71 24.13
CA GLY A 373 26.96 -24.78 23.18
C GLY A 373 25.79 -25.74 22.99
N SER A 374 25.17 -26.20 24.08
CA SER A 374 23.99 -27.07 24.01
C SER A 374 22.80 -26.40 23.31
N LEU A 375 22.54 -25.11 23.60
CA LEU A 375 21.49 -24.33 22.94
C LEU A 375 21.79 -24.10 21.45
N THR A 376 23.05 -23.87 21.07
CA THR A 376 23.47 -23.78 19.67
C THR A 376 23.23 -25.09 18.94
N THR A 377 23.67 -26.23 19.48
CA THR A 377 23.42 -27.54 18.86
C THR A 377 21.93 -27.87 18.78
N GLN A 378 21.13 -27.53 19.80
CA GLN A 378 19.67 -27.68 19.74
C GLN A 378 19.04 -26.81 18.63
N LEU A 379 19.52 -25.57 18.46
CA LEU A 379 19.07 -24.67 17.40
C LEU A 379 19.44 -25.20 16.01
N GLU A 380 20.68 -25.63 15.81
CA GLU A 380 21.15 -26.30 14.58
C GLU A 380 20.29 -27.54 14.26
N ASP A 381 20.02 -28.38 15.26
CA ASP A 381 19.12 -29.54 15.15
C ASP A 381 17.70 -29.14 14.69
N THR A 382 17.15 -28.05 15.23
CA THR A 382 15.81 -27.56 14.83
C THR A 382 15.81 -26.95 13.44
N LEU A 383 16.88 -26.27 13.02
CA LEU A 383 17.03 -25.72 11.66
C LEU A 383 17.21 -26.83 10.62
N ASN A 384 17.96 -27.89 10.94
CA ASN A 384 18.09 -29.09 10.09
C ASN A 384 16.74 -29.83 9.96
N LYS A 385 15.96 -29.89 11.04
CA LYS A 385 14.58 -30.44 11.00
C LYS A 385 13.64 -29.55 10.18
N LEU A 386 13.69 -28.23 10.35
CA LEU A 386 12.87 -27.29 9.57
C LEU A 386 13.18 -27.36 8.08
N THR A 387 14.45 -27.23 7.70
CA THR A 387 14.87 -27.24 6.29
C THR A 387 14.59 -28.58 5.59
N SER A 388 14.69 -29.71 6.30
CA SER A 388 14.26 -31.01 5.75
C SER A 388 12.74 -31.11 5.57
N GLN A 389 11.94 -30.50 6.46
CA GLN A 389 10.49 -30.37 6.29
C GLN A 389 10.13 -29.43 5.14
N GLU A 390 10.82 -28.29 4.98
CA GLU A 390 10.65 -27.38 3.85
C GLU A 390 10.96 -28.05 2.51
N GLN A 391 12.06 -28.80 2.42
CA GLN A 391 12.40 -29.61 1.24
C GLN A 391 11.35 -30.69 0.96
N GLN A 392 10.78 -31.32 1.99
CA GLN A 392 9.72 -32.32 1.80
C GLN A 392 8.40 -31.69 1.37
N ASN A 393 8.03 -30.54 1.95
CA ASN A 393 6.87 -29.74 1.56
C ASN A 393 7.02 -29.25 0.11
N ALA A 394 8.21 -28.81 -0.31
CA ALA A 394 8.50 -28.42 -1.68
C ALA A 394 8.31 -29.59 -2.66
N LYS A 395 8.79 -30.80 -2.33
CA LYS A 395 8.54 -32.03 -3.13
C LYS A 395 7.05 -32.33 -3.26
N VAL A 396 6.29 -32.27 -2.16
CA VAL A 396 4.84 -32.49 -2.16
C VAL A 396 4.12 -31.41 -2.99
N CYS A 397 4.55 -30.15 -2.90
CA CYS A 397 3.99 -29.07 -3.72
C CYS A 397 4.27 -29.26 -5.21
N MET A 398 5.48 -29.68 -5.60
CA MET A 398 5.81 -30.01 -6.99
C MET A 398 4.99 -31.19 -7.53
N GLU A 399 4.83 -32.25 -6.73
CA GLU A 399 4.00 -33.40 -7.08
C GLU A 399 2.51 -33.01 -7.26
N LEU A 400 1.95 -32.22 -6.33
CA LEU A 400 0.58 -31.72 -6.43
C LEU A 400 0.40 -30.77 -7.63
N GLN A 401 1.40 -29.94 -7.96
CA GLN A 401 1.38 -29.11 -9.17
C GLN A 401 1.44 -29.94 -10.45
N PHE A 402 2.24 -31.02 -10.48
CA PHE A 402 2.29 -31.97 -11.59
C PHE A 402 0.96 -32.71 -11.77
N GLN A 403 0.39 -33.25 -10.69
CA GLN A 403 -0.92 -33.91 -10.70
C GLN A 403 -2.03 -32.96 -11.15
N LEU A 404 -2.06 -31.71 -10.64
CA LEU A 404 -3.01 -30.68 -11.07
C LEU A 404 -2.86 -30.34 -12.55
N SER A 405 -1.63 -30.25 -13.06
CA SER A 405 -1.36 -29.97 -14.47
C SER A 405 -1.80 -31.13 -15.37
N GLN A 406 -1.55 -32.37 -14.96
CA GLN A 406 -2.03 -33.56 -15.67
C GLN A 406 -3.57 -33.66 -15.64
N ALA A 407 -4.20 -33.31 -14.52
CA ALA A 407 -5.67 -33.27 -14.40
C ALA A 407 -6.30 -32.17 -15.28
N LYS A 408 -5.67 -30.99 -15.37
CA LYS A 408 -6.06 -29.93 -16.32
C LYS A 408 -5.96 -30.40 -17.77
N LEU A 409 -4.85 -31.02 -18.16
CA LEU A 409 -4.68 -31.54 -19.52
C LEU A 409 -5.77 -32.56 -19.87
N LYS A 410 -6.03 -33.54 -18.99
CA LYS A 410 -7.10 -34.54 -19.16
C LYS A 410 -8.50 -33.91 -19.23
N LYS A 411 -8.74 -32.83 -18.49
CA LYS A 411 -9.98 -32.03 -18.58
C LYS A 411 -10.10 -31.35 -19.94
N GLU A 412 -9.04 -30.68 -20.40
CA GLU A 412 -9.00 -29.98 -21.70
C GLU A 412 -9.11 -30.94 -22.89
N GLU A 413 -8.66 -32.19 -22.73
CA GLU A 413 -8.87 -33.31 -23.65
C GLU A 413 -10.36 -33.69 -23.70
N ALA A 414 -10.97 -34.04 -22.57
CA ALA A 414 -12.40 -34.35 -22.51
C ALA A 414 -13.28 -33.18 -23.00
N GLU A 415 -12.91 -31.93 -22.73
CA GLU A 415 -13.60 -30.73 -23.23
C GLU A 415 -13.39 -30.49 -24.73
N ARG A 416 -12.32 -30.99 -25.35
CA ARG A 416 -12.18 -31.03 -26.82
C ARG A 416 -13.09 -32.10 -27.40
N ASP A 417 -13.06 -33.31 -26.85
CA ASP A 417 -13.82 -34.45 -27.36
C ASP A 417 -15.33 -34.21 -27.25
N LEU A 418 -15.81 -33.64 -26.14
CA LEU A 418 -17.20 -33.21 -25.97
C LEU A 418 -17.62 -32.14 -26.99
N ARG A 419 -16.73 -31.19 -27.33
CA ARG A 419 -17.01 -30.20 -28.40
C ARG A 419 -17.07 -30.85 -29.78
N GLU A 420 -16.21 -31.83 -30.07
CA GLU A 420 -16.25 -32.54 -31.35
C GLU A 420 -17.49 -33.44 -31.47
N ILE A 421 -17.86 -34.14 -30.39
CA ILE A 421 -19.09 -34.94 -30.31
C ILE A 421 -20.33 -34.05 -30.49
N ASN A 422 -20.41 -32.92 -29.78
CA ASN A 422 -21.50 -31.95 -29.96
C ASN A 422 -21.54 -31.42 -31.40
N ALA A 423 -20.40 -31.06 -31.99
CA ALA A 423 -20.35 -30.61 -33.39
C ALA A 423 -20.71 -31.73 -34.41
N LYS A 424 -20.49 -33.01 -34.09
CA LYS A 424 -20.97 -34.15 -34.88
C LYS A 424 -22.49 -34.32 -34.73
N ALA A 425 -23.00 -34.23 -33.50
CA ALA A 425 -24.42 -34.35 -33.18
C ALA A 425 -25.25 -33.21 -33.81
N SER A 426 -24.81 -31.95 -33.68
CA SER A 426 -25.46 -30.81 -34.35
C SER A 426 -25.51 -30.99 -35.87
N ARG A 427 -24.42 -31.44 -36.51
CA ARG A 427 -24.42 -31.74 -37.96
C ARG A 427 -25.33 -32.91 -38.34
N GLN A 428 -25.58 -33.87 -37.45
CA GLN A 428 -26.56 -34.93 -37.68
C GLN A 428 -27.99 -34.43 -37.52
N MET A 429 -28.27 -33.58 -36.53
CA MET A 429 -29.58 -32.92 -36.36
C MET A 429 -29.88 -31.96 -37.52
N GLU A 430 -28.90 -31.20 -38.00
CA GLU A 430 -28.99 -30.35 -39.19
C GLU A 430 -29.44 -31.16 -40.42
N LYS A 431 -28.79 -32.30 -40.67
CA LYS A 431 -29.14 -33.22 -41.77
C LYS A 431 -30.52 -33.86 -41.59
N ALA A 432 -30.87 -34.24 -40.36
CA ALA A 432 -32.20 -34.79 -40.06
C ALA A 432 -33.30 -33.74 -40.24
N ALA A 433 -33.06 -32.48 -39.88
CA ALA A 433 -33.97 -31.37 -40.12
C ALA A 433 -34.13 -31.07 -41.62
N GLN A 434 -33.03 -31.07 -42.38
CA GLN A 434 -33.06 -30.93 -43.85
C GLN A 434 -33.84 -32.07 -44.52
N GLU A 435 -33.70 -33.31 -44.04
CA GLU A 435 -34.46 -34.46 -44.54
C GLU A 435 -35.94 -34.39 -44.16
N VAL A 436 -36.28 -33.92 -42.95
CA VAL A 436 -37.66 -33.64 -42.55
C VAL A 436 -38.28 -32.53 -43.41
N GLU A 437 -37.54 -31.47 -43.75
CA GLU A 437 -38.03 -30.38 -44.60
C GLU A 437 -38.20 -30.82 -46.06
N ARG A 438 -37.32 -31.71 -46.54
CA ARG A 438 -37.45 -32.40 -47.83
C ARG A 438 -38.72 -33.26 -47.87
N LEU A 439 -38.93 -34.11 -46.86
CA LEU A 439 -40.11 -34.97 -46.72
C LEU A 439 -41.40 -34.15 -46.53
N ASN A 440 -41.37 -33.02 -45.81
CA ASN A 440 -42.49 -32.09 -45.70
C ASN A 440 -42.84 -31.49 -47.06
N SER A 441 -41.85 -31.11 -47.86
CA SER A 441 -42.04 -30.56 -49.21
C SER A 441 -42.67 -31.60 -50.15
N GLU A 442 -42.20 -32.85 -50.10
CA GLU A 442 -42.82 -33.96 -50.84
C GLU A 442 -44.25 -34.24 -50.38
N LEU A 443 -44.51 -34.23 -49.06
CA LEU A 443 -45.83 -34.45 -48.49
C LEU A 443 -46.81 -33.32 -48.87
N VAL A 444 -46.35 -32.07 -48.92
CA VAL A 444 -47.13 -30.93 -49.45
C VAL A 444 -47.41 -31.09 -50.94
N GLY A 445 -46.42 -31.51 -51.75
CA GLY A 445 -46.63 -31.83 -53.17
C GLY A 445 -47.66 -32.94 -53.39
N CYS A 446 -47.58 -34.02 -52.62
CA CYS A 446 -48.55 -35.11 -52.64
C CYS A 446 -49.96 -34.66 -52.21
N ARG A 447 -50.08 -33.77 -51.21
CA ARG A 447 -51.36 -33.15 -50.83
C ARG A 447 -51.92 -32.30 -51.96
N GLN A 448 -51.12 -31.41 -52.56
CA GLN A 448 -51.54 -30.56 -53.68
C GLN A 448 -51.99 -31.39 -54.89
N HIS A 449 -51.30 -32.49 -55.20
CA HIS A 449 -51.72 -33.41 -56.26
C HIS A 449 -53.04 -34.12 -55.93
N LEU A 450 -53.22 -34.58 -54.68
CA LEU A 450 -54.47 -35.19 -54.23
C LEU A 450 -55.63 -34.18 -54.23
N GLU A 451 -55.41 -32.93 -53.82
CA GLU A 451 -56.38 -31.84 -53.91
C GLU A 451 -56.74 -31.50 -55.36
N ALA A 452 -55.78 -31.57 -56.29
CA ALA A 452 -56.04 -31.39 -57.72
C ALA A 452 -56.90 -32.53 -58.27
N VAL A 453 -56.52 -33.80 -58.03
CA VAL A 453 -57.31 -34.98 -58.43
C VAL A 453 -58.70 -34.98 -57.79
N GLN A 454 -58.85 -34.48 -56.56
CA GLN A 454 -60.15 -34.31 -55.91
C GLN A 454 -60.99 -33.19 -56.57
N LYS A 455 -60.37 -32.06 -56.96
CA LYS A 455 -61.05 -31.00 -57.72
C LYS A 455 -61.48 -31.50 -59.09
N ASP A 456 -60.63 -32.22 -59.81
CA ASP A 456 -60.94 -32.80 -61.12
C ASP A 456 -62.05 -33.85 -61.00
N GLY A 457 -61.98 -34.73 -59.99
CA GLY A 457 -63.07 -35.65 -59.64
C GLY A 457 -64.40 -34.93 -59.36
N SER A 458 -64.37 -33.78 -58.68
CA SER A 458 -65.57 -32.96 -58.45
C SER A 458 -66.10 -32.27 -59.71
N GLN A 459 -65.22 -31.91 -60.66
CA GLN A 459 -65.60 -31.40 -61.98
C GLN A 459 -66.28 -32.49 -62.80
N TRP A 460 -65.67 -33.68 -62.92
CA TRP A 460 -66.30 -34.84 -63.58
C TRP A 460 -67.63 -35.23 -62.93
N GLN A 461 -67.76 -35.12 -61.60
CA GLN A 461 -69.01 -35.38 -60.90
C GLN A 461 -70.07 -34.31 -61.21
N ALA A 462 -69.70 -33.03 -61.34
CA ALA A 462 -70.60 -31.96 -61.77
C ALA A 462 -71.02 -32.10 -63.25
N GLU A 463 -70.11 -32.52 -64.14
CA GLU A 463 -70.43 -32.84 -65.53
C GLU A 463 -71.37 -34.05 -65.64
N ALA A 464 -71.14 -35.10 -64.86
CA ALA A 464 -72.03 -36.27 -64.79
C ALA A 464 -73.43 -35.90 -64.28
N LEU A 465 -73.53 -34.98 -63.31
CA LEU A 465 -74.81 -34.43 -62.85
C LEU A 465 -75.49 -33.58 -63.94
N SER A 466 -74.75 -32.72 -64.63
CA SER A 466 -75.26 -31.92 -65.78
C SER A 466 -75.77 -32.83 -66.90
N LEU A 467 -75.05 -33.89 -67.25
CA LEU A 467 -75.49 -34.89 -68.23
C LEU A 467 -76.73 -35.67 -67.74
N ALA A 468 -76.83 -35.97 -66.44
CA ALA A 468 -78.02 -36.57 -65.86
C ALA A 468 -79.24 -35.62 -65.87
N GLU A 469 -79.05 -34.32 -65.65
CA GLU A 469 -80.11 -33.31 -65.80
C GLU A 469 -80.52 -33.14 -67.26
N GLN A 470 -79.58 -33.12 -68.20
CA GLN A 470 -79.87 -33.11 -69.64
C GLN A 470 -80.66 -34.35 -70.06
N LEU A 471 -80.27 -35.54 -69.56
CA LEU A 471 -81.01 -36.79 -69.78
C LEU A 471 -82.43 -36.71 -69.19
N ALA A 472 -82.59 -36.21 -67.96
CA ALA A 472 -83.89 -36.05 -67.31
C ALA A 472 -84.78 -35.02 -68.03
N ASN A 473 -84.20 -33.95 -68.58
CA ASN A 473 -84.89 -32.95 -69.38
C ASN A 473 -85.33 -33.52 -70.74
N ALA A 474 -84.47 -34.29 -71.41
CA ALA A 474 -84.81 -35.00 -72.64
C ALA A 474 -85.91 -36.05 -72.42
N GLN A 475 -85.84 -36.81 -71.31
CA GLN A 475 -86.92 -37.72 -70.90
C GLN A 475 -88.24 -36.99 -70.64
N ARG A 476 -88.20 -35.78 -70.05
CA ARG A 476 -89.40 -34.94 -69.86
C ARG A 476 -90.01 -34.47 -71.19
N GLN A 477 -89.19 -34.03 -72.16
CA GLN A 477 -89.67 -33.71 -73.50
C GLN A 477 -90.24 -34.92 -74.25
N LEU A 478 -89.63 -36.10 -74.09
CA LEU A 478 -90.12 -37.35 -74.67
C LEU A 478 -91.45 -37.79 -74.03
N HIS A 479 -91.69 -37.47 -72.75
CA HIS A 479 -92.99 -37.69 -72.11
C HIS A 479 -94.08 -36.73 -72.59
N LEU A 480 -93.76 -35.44 -72.81
CA LEU A 480 -94.69 -34.45 -73.35
C LEU A 480 -95.12 -34.82 -74.78
N THR A 481 -94.16 -35.10 -75.66
CA THR A 481 -94.46 -35.51 -77.05
C THR A 481 -95.24 -36.82 -77.17
N ARG A 482 -95.18 -37.71 -76.17
CA ARG A 482 -96.10 -38.86 -76.08
C ARG A 482 -97.52 -38.42 -75.75
N GLN A 483 -97.69 -37.53 -74.76
CA GLN A 483 -98.98 -36.99 -74.37
C GLN A 483 -99.66 -36.23 -75.53
N ASP A 484 -98.91 -35.41 -76.28
CA ASP A 484 -99.42 -34.72 -77.47
C ASP A 484 -99.89 -35.69 -78.56
N ARG A 485 -99.16 -36.80 -78.77
CA ARG A 485 -99.53 -37.84 -79.73
C ARG A 485 -100.81 -38.58 -79.31
N ASP A 486 -100.98 -38.85 -78.02
CA ASP A 486 -102.14 -39.58 -77.51
C ASP A 486 -103.39 -38.67 -77.42
N ASN A 487 -103.21 -37.37 -77.17
CA ASN A 487 -104.25 -36.34 -77.38
C ASN A 487 -104.72 -36.30 -78.84
N ALA A 488 -103.77 -36.29 -79.80
CA ALA A 488 -104.09 -36.32 -81.23
C ALA A 488 -104.81 -37.61 -81.66
N ALA A 489 -104.48 -38.75 -81.04
CA ALA A 489 -105.20 -40.00 -81.27
C ALA A 489 -106.64 -39.96 -80.75
N GLN A 490 -106.90 -39.32 -79.59
CA GLN A 490 -108.25 -39.14 -79.07
C GLN A 490 -109.10 -38.22 -79.97
N ALA A 491 -108.55 -37.10 -80.43
CA ALA A 491 -109.23 -36.21 -81.38
C ALA A 491 -109.65 -36.93 -82.67
N HIS A 492 -108.78 -37.79 -83.23
CA HIS A 492 -109.12 -38.61 -84.41
C HIS A 492 -110.22 -39.65 -84.13
N VAL A 493 -110.30 -40.21 -82.92
CA VAL A 493 -111.39 -41.14 -82.55
C VAL A 493 -112.73 -40.41 -82.45
N GLU A 494 -112.76 -39.22 -81.85
CA GLU A 494 -113.97 -38.39 -81.77
C GLU A 494 -114.42 -37.92 -83.16
N GLU A 495 -113.50 -37.47 -84.01
CA GLU A 495 -113.77 -37.10 -85.40
C GLU A 495 -114.36 -38.29 -86.19
N MET A 496 -113.73 -39.47 -86.13
CA MET A 496 -114.23 -40.70 -86.77
C MET A 496 -115.61 -41.14 -86.23
N SER A 497 -115.90 -40.91 -84.95
CA SER A 497 -117.23 -41.18 -84.38
C SER A 497 -118.31 -40.26 -84.97
N SER A 498 -117.99 -38.98 -85.22
CA SER A 498 -118.91 -38.02 -85.84
C SER A 498 -119.17 -38.34 -87.32
N VAL A 499 -118.12 -38.76 -88.05
CA VAL A 499 -118.21 -39.16 -89.46
C VAL A 499 -119.04 -40.44 -89.62
N THR A 500 -118.82 -41.45 -88.77
CA THR A 500 -119.55 -42.73 -88.85
C THR A 500 -121.04 -42.59 -88.48
N ALA A 501 -121.39 -41.69 -87.55
CA ALA A 501 -122.79 -41.33 -87.31
C ALA A 501 -123.43 -40.64 -88.54
N SER A 502 -122.70 -39.73 -89.20
CA SER A 502 -123.16 -39.04 -90.41
C SER A 502 -123.34 -39.98 -91.62
N THR A 503 -122.51 -41.02 -91.74
CA THR A 503 -122.67 -42.01 -92.83
C THR A 503 -123.87 -42.93 -92.61
N GLN A 504 -124.14 -43.40 -91.38
CA GLN A 504 -125.25 -44.34 -91.13
C GLN A 504 -126.63 -43.73 -91.38
N GLU A 505 -126.82 -42.45 -91.06
CA GLU A 505 -128.08 -41.76 -91.34
C GLU A 505 -128.29 -41.52 -92.85
N ARG A 506 -127.18 -41.34 -93.60
CA ARG A 506 -127.16 -41.26 -95.06
C ARG A 506 -127.38 -42.64 -95.72
N GLU A 507 -126.86 -43.71 -95.15
CA GLU A 507 -127.06 -45.10 -95.62
C GLU A 507 -128.51 -45.56 -95.49
N LYS A 508 -129.21 -45.28 -94.37
CA LYS A 508 -130.64 -45.61 -94.22
C LYS A 508 -131.50 -44.97 -95.30
N ASN A 509 -131.25 -43.69 -95.59
CA ASN A 509 -131.96 -42.95 -96.64
C ASN A 509 -131.62 -43.47 -98.05
N LEU A 510 -130.37 -43.88 -98.28
CA LEU A 510 -129.95 -44.52 -99.52
C LEU A 510 -130.56 -45.92 -99.70
N CYS A 511 -130.67 -46.74 -98.66
CA CYS A 511 -131.28 -48.07 -98.73
C CYS A 511 -132.77 -48.03 -99.13
N MET A 512 -133.55 -47.09 -98.58
CA MET A 512 -134.97 -46.94 -98.99
C MET A 512 -135.12 -46.47 -100.44
N MET A 513 -134.21 -45.64 -100.94
CA MET A 513 -134.16 -45.25 -102.36
C MET A 513 -133.68 -46.41 -103.25
N LEU A 514 -132.64 -47.13 -102.84
CA LEU A 514 -132.06 -48.24 -103.59
C LEU A 514 -133.08 -49.36 -103.79
N GLN A 515 -133.73 -49.85 -102.74
CA GLN A 515 -134.74 -50.92 -102.87
C GLN A 515 -135.89 -50.57 -103.82
N LYS A 516 -136.23 -49.28 -103.94
CA LYS A 516 -137.21 -48.81 -104.93
C LYS A 516 -136.63 -48.83 -106.35
N THR A 517 -135.39 -48.36 -106.54
CA THR A 517 -134.73 -48.35 -107.86
C THR A 517 -134.26 -49.72 -108.34
N GLU A 518 -133.90 -50.65 -107.44
CA GLU A 518 -133.45 -52.00 -107.78
C GLU A 518 -134.56 -52.81 -108.45
N ALA A 519 -135.80 -52.69 -107.98
CA ALA A 519 -136.95 -53.31 -108.63
C ALA A 519 -137.18 -52.78 -110.05
N GLU A 520 -137.06 -51.46 -110.25
CA GLU A 520 -137.20 -50.83 -111.58
C GLU A 520 -136.01 -51.10 -112.52
N LEU A 521 -134.79 -51.30 -111.98
CA LEU A 521 -133.58 -51.54 -112.75
C LEU A 521 -133.37 -53.01 -113.08
N LEU A 522 -133.72 -53.97 -112.22
CA LEU A 522 -133.64 -55.40 -112.54
C LEU A 522 -134.54 -55.77 -113.73
N GLN A 523 -135.69 -55.10 -113.87
CA GLN A 523 -136.55 -55.24 -115.05
C GLN A 523 -135.85 -54.70 -116.32
N ARG A 524 -135.28 -53.49 -116.26
CA ARG A 524 -134.59 -52.87 -117.42
C ARG A 524 -133.26 -53.52 -117.76
N VAL A 525 -132.54 -54.13 -116.82
CA VAL A 525 -131.20 -54.69 -117.09
C VAL A 525 -131.29 -56.02 -117.83
N GLY A 526 -132.31 -56.84 -117.56
CA GLY A 526 -132.66 -58.00 -118.40
C GLY A 526 -132.99 -57.59 -119.84
N GLU A 527 -133.62 -56.43 -120.02
CA GLU A 527 -133.79 -55.81 -121.35
C GLU A 527 -132.43 -55.34 -121.91
N THR A 528 -131.53 -54.75 -121.11
CA THR A 528 -130.20 -54.33 -121.61
C THR A 528 -129.27 -55.47 -122.02
N ASP A 529 -129.33 -56.66 -121.40
CA ASP A 529 -128.52 -57.81 -121.84
C ASP A 529 -129.08 -58.47 -123.12
N SER A 530 -130.41 -58.47 -123.27
CA SER A 530 -131.07 -58.74 -124.56
C SER A 530 -130.65 -57.71 -125.61
N ILE A 531 -130.59 -56.42 -125.25
CA ILE A 531 -130.14 -55.36 -126.14
C ILE A 531 -128.63 -55.49 -126.45
N MET A 532 -127.75 -55.84 -125.52
CA MET A 532 -126.31 -56.03 -125.74
C MET A 532 -126.01 -57.20 -126.68
N SER A 533 -126.71 -58.32 -126.51
CA SER A 533 -126.63 -59.44 -127.45
C SER A 533 -127.23 -59.08 -128.83
N SER A 534 -128.30 -58.30 -128.88
CA SER A 534 -128.81 -57.71 -130.13
C SER A 534 -127.84 -56.68 -130.76
N GLN A 535 -127.10 -55.91 -129.95
CA GLN A 535 -126.16 -54.87 -130.39
C GLN A 535 -124.90 -55.51 -130.97
N ASN A 536 -124.48 -56.67 -130.48
CA ASN A 536 -123.46 -57.48 -131.15
C ASN A 536 -123.94 -58.03 -132.52
N SER A 537 -125.25 -58.02 -132.81
CA SER A 537 -125.80 -58.22 -134.15
C SER A 537 -125.93 -56.90 -134.92
N LEU A 538 -126.36 -55.82 -134.28
CA LEU A 538 -126.52 -54.48 -134.87
C LEU A 538 -125.19 -53.87 -135.28
N ILE A 539 -124.12 -54.02 -134.50
CA ILE A 539 -122.75 -53.59 -134.82
C ILE A 539 -122.22 -54.31 -136.07
N ARG A 540 -122.67 -55.56 -136.31
CA ARG A 540 -122.37 -56.30 -137.55
C ARG A 540 -123.09 -55.67 -138.75
N LYS A 541 -124.37 -55.30 -138.60
CA LYS A 541 -125.13 -54.52 -139.60
C LYS A 541 -124.60 -53.09 -139.77
N LEU A 542 -124.05 -52.47 -138.73
CA LEU A 542 -123.41 -51.16 -138.79
C LEU A 542 -122.06 -51.21 -139.52
N LYS A 543 -121.36 -52.35 -139.60
CA LYS A 543 -120.24 -52.47 -140.56
C LYS A 543 -120.72 -52.34 -142.01
N GLU A 544 -121.94 -52.77 -142.32
CA GLU A 544 -122.54 -52.63 -143.65
C GLU A 544 -123.17 -51.24 -143.86
N GLU A 545 -123.94 -50.72 -142.89
CA GLU A 545 -124.51 -49.36 -142.98
C GLU A 545 -123.46 -48.26 -142.89
N CYS A 546 -122.38 -48.40 -142.12
CA CYS A 546 -121.25 -47.47 -142.17
C CYS A 546 -120.56 -47.49 -143.55
N SER A 547 -120.49 -48.65 -144.21
CA SER A 547 -119.97 -48.77 -145.58
C SER A 547 -120.90 -48.09 -146.61
N LYS A 548 -122.22 -48.13 -146.40
CA LYS A 548 -123.20 -47.34 -147.20
C LYS A 548 -123.17 -45.86 -146.84
N LEU A 549 -122.84 -45.51 -145.60
CA LEU A 549 -122.66 -44.14 -145.13
C LEU A 549 -121.39 -43.50 -145.68
N VAL A 550 -120.34 -44.26 -146.00
CA VAL A 550 -119.22 -43.73 -146.80
C VAL A 550 -119.73 -43.22 -148.15
N VAL A 551 -120.46 -44.06 -148.91
CA VAL A 551 -121.04 -43.67 -150.21
C VAL A 551 -122.03 -42.51 -150.06
N LYS A 552 -122.94 -42.55 -149.06
CA LYS A 552 -123.85 -41.42 -148.79
C LYS A 552 -123.14 -40.17 -148.28
N MET A 553 -121.97 -40.26 -147.66
CA MET A 553 -121.17 -39.11 -147.24
C MET A 553 -120.35 -38.55 -148.40
N GLU A 554 -120.03 -39.35 -149.40
CA GLU A 554 -119.54 -38.86 -150.70
C GLU A 554 -120.66 -38.12 -151.46
N ASP A 555 -121.88 -38.67 -151.50
CA ASP A 555 -123.07 -37.96 -152.02
C ASP A 555 -123.39 -36.69 -151.22
N LEU A 556 -123.34 -36.73 -149.88
CA LEU A 556 -123.57 -35.54 -149.03
C LEU A 556 -122.41 -34.54 -149.09
N SER A 557 -121.18 -34.98 -149.36
CA SER A 557 -120.05 -34.11 -149.67
C SER A 557 -120.27 -33.39 -151.01
N GLN A 558 -120.77 -34.11 -152.02
CA GLN A 558 -121.18 -33.54 -153.30
C GLN A 558 -122.36 -32.55 -153.14
N ASN A 559 -123.37 -32.89 -152.33
CA ASN A 559 -124.52 -32.02 -152.06
C ASN A 559 -124.13 -30.79 -151.23
N SER A 560 -123.32 -30.94 -150.18
CA SER A 560 -122.82 -29.80 -149.39
C SER A 560 -121.83 -28.93 -150.18
N ARG A 561 -121.21 -29.46 -151.26
CA ARG A 561 -120.49 -28.67 -152.25
C ARG A 561 -121.42 -27.79 -153.11
N SER A 562 -122.64 -28.26 -153.40
CA SER A 562 -123.70 -27.41 -153.98
C SER A 562 -124.37 -26.50 -152.95
N GLU A 563 -124.50 -26.89 -151.68
CA GLU A 563 -124.92 -25.97 -150.60
C GLU A 563 -123.88 -24.87 -150.39
N LEU A 564 -122.58 -25.15 -150.56
CA LEU A 564 -121.53 -24.12 -150.59
C LEU A 564 -121.63 -23.19 -151.82
N GLN A 565 -122.16 -23.66 -152.94
CA GLN A 565 -122.51 -22.80 -154.08
C GLN A 565 -123.78 -21.97 -153.79
N GLN A 566 -124.75 -22.54 -153.08
CA GLN A 566 -125.96 -21.84 -152.64
C GLN A 566 -125.66 -20.79 -151.56
N LEU A 567 -124.77 -21.09 -150.62
CA LEU A 567 -124.20 -20.14 -149.65
C LEU A 567 -123.29 -19.12 -150.33
N ALA A 568 -122.67 -19.43 -151.47
CA ALA A 568 -121.98 -18.43 -152.29
C ALA A 568 -122.98 -17.48 -152.98
N LEU A 569 -124.17 -17.95 -153.37
CA LEU A 569 -125.27 -17.12 -153.88
C LEU A 569 -125.93 -16.30 -152.75
N GLU A 570 -126.11 -16.85 -151.55
CA GLU A 570 -126.56 -16.09 -150.38
C GLU A 570 -125.52 -15.07 -149.92
N LYS A 571 -124.22 -15.41 -149.98
CA LYS A 571 -123.12 -14.46 -149.82
C LYS A 571 -123.15 -13.38 -150.89
N GLN A 572 -123.49 -13.71 -152.15
CA GLN A 572 -123.68 -12.71 -153.20
C GLN A 572 -124.89 -11.81 -152.90
N HIS A 573 -126.00 -12.35 -152.36
CA HIS A 573 -127.17 -11.58 -151.94
C HIS A 573 -126.89 -10.70 -150.70
N LEU A 574 -126.07 -11.17 -149.75
CA LEU A 574 -125.60 -10.36 -148.61
C LEU A 574 -124.56 -9.32 -149.03
N GLU A 575 -123.73 -9.63 -150.02
CA GLU A 575 -122.92 -8.63 -150.69
C GLU A 575 -123.81 -7.64 -151.45
N GLU A 576 -124.96 -8.02 -152.01
CA GLU A 576 -125.91 -7.10 -152.64
C GLU A 576 -126.61 -6.18 -151.64
N THR A 577 -126.90 -6.62 -150.41
CA THR A 577 -127.40 -5.74 -149.35
C THR A 577 -126.32 -4.86 -148.73
N VAL A 578 -125.09 -5.36 -148.57
CA VAL A 578 -123.93 -4.52 -148.18
C VAL A 578 -123.57 -3.52 -149.29
N ARG A 579 -123.69 -3.92 -150.56
CA ARG A 579 -123.45 -3.08 -151.74
C ARG A 579 -124.54 -2.03 -151.90
N SER A 580 -125.81 -2.35 -151.65
CA SER A 580 -126.90 -1.35 -151.66
C SER A 580 -126.82 -0.39 -150.47
N LEU A 581 -126.35 -0.84 -149.30
CA LEU A 581 -126.05 0.07 -148.18
C LEU A 581 -124.83 0.96 -148.47
N ARG A 582 -123.78 0.43 -149.11
CA ARG A 582 -122.61 1.22 -149.55
C ARG A 582 -122.94 2.18 -150.68
N THR A 583 -123.72 1.79 -151.68
CA THR A 583 -124.20 2.74 -152.70
C THR A 583 -125.13 3.76 -152.08
N ARG A 584 -125.99 3.41 -151.11
CA ARG A 584 -126.81 4.42 -150.42
C ARG A 584 -126.00 5.42 -149.60
N CYS A 585 -124.82 5.04 -149.08
CA CYS A 585 -123.86 6.01 -148.55
C CYS A 585 -123.21 6.84 -149.66
N SER A 586 -122.78 6.20 -150.76
CA SER A 586 -122.23 6.87 -151.94
C SER A 586 -123.24 7.81 -152.63
N ASP A 587 -124.54 7.53 -152.54
CA ASP A 587 -125.64 8.35 -153.05
C ASP A 587 -125.74 9.63 -152.22
N LEU A 588 -125.54 9.55 -150.91
CA LEU A 588 -125.52 10.71 -150.01
C LEU A 588 -124.22 11.53 -150.18
N GLU A 589 -123.08 10.88 -150.38
CA GLU A 589 -121.80 11.56 -150.69
C GLU A 589 -121.81 12.20 -152.09
N GLU A 590 -122.32 11.52 -153.12
CA GLU A 590 -122.51 12.10 -154.45
C GLU A 590 -123.64 13.14 -154.47
N GLN A 591 -124.69 13.03 -153.66
CA GLN A 591 -125.65 14.13 -153.50
C GLN A 591 -124.99 15.38 -152.90
N CYS A 592 -124.07 15.24 -151.94
CA CYS A 592 -123.26 16.35 -151.45
C CYS A 592 -122.33 16.92 -152.55
N VAL A 593 -121.56 16.07 -153.24
CA VAL A 593 -120.64 16.48 -154.31
C VAL A 593 -121.36 17.08 -155.51
N GLN A 594 -122.53 16.54 -155.89
CA GLN A 594 -123.31 17.01 -157.03
C GLN A 594 -124.30 18.12 -156.68
N HIS A 595 -124.68 18.34 -155.43
CA HIS A 595 -125.13 19.67 -154.98
C HIS A 595 -124.02 20.70 -155.26
N GLY A 596 -122.75 20.36 -154.97
CA GLY A 596 -121.59 21.15 -155.38
C GLY A 596 -121.49 21.36 -156.90
N ARG A 597 -121.68 20.31 -157.73
CA ARG A 597 -121.68 20.44 -159.20
C ARG A 597 -122.92 21.14 -159.78
N VAL A 598 -124.03 21.15 -159.07
CA VAL A 598 -125.20 21.98 -159.38
C VAL A 598 -124.90 23.44 -159.00
N HIS A 599 -124.24 23.70 -157.88
CA HIS A 599 -123.72 25.03 -157.53
C HIS A 599 -122.74 25.56 -158.59
N GLN A 600 -121.83 24.71 -159.09
CA GLN A 600 -120.94 25.09 -160.18
C GLN A 600 -121.69 25.30 -161.50
N ARG A 601 -122.65 24.43 -161.88
CA ARG A 601 -123.47 24.67 -163.08
C ARG A 601 -124.45 25.85 -162.95
N MET A 602 -124.82 26.25 -161.74
CA MET A 602 -125.54 27.50 -161.45
C MET A 602 -124.63 28.71 -161.74
N LYS A 603 -123.35 28.62 -161.34
CA LYS A 603 -122.29 29.60 -161.65
C LYS A 603 -121.94 29.64 -163.15
N ASP A 604 -121.95 28.50 -163.84
CA ASP A 604 -121.75 28.43 -165.29
C ASP A 604 -122.96 28.99 -166.05
N ARG A 605 -124.19 28.73 -165.58
CA ARG A 605 -125.43 29.30 -166.13
C ARG A 605 -125.52 30.81 -165.90
N LEU A 606 -124.97 31.32 -164.79
CA LEU A 606 -124.73 32.76 -164.58
C LEU A 606 -123.75 33.30 -165.63
N GLN A 607 -122.60 32.64 -165.86
CA GLN A 607 -121.66 33.06 -166.92
C GLN A 607 -122.20 32.88 -168.35
N GLN A 608 -123.21 32.06 -168.58
CA GLN A 608 -123.83 31.92 -169.90
C GLN A 608 -125.02 32.88 -170.10
N LEU A 609 -125.66 33.34 -169.03
CA LEU A 609 -126.52 34.52 -169.04
C LEU A 609 -125.71 35.81 -169.25
N ASP A 610 -124.51 35.90 -168.67
CA ASP A 610 -123.55 36.99 -168.94
C ASP A 610 -123.14 37.02 -170.43
N ARG A 611 -123.01 35.85 -171.06
CA ARG A 611 -122.86 35.72 -172.53
C ARG A 611 -124.14 36.02 -173.30
N HIS A 612 -125.34 35.74 -172.77
CA HIS A 612 -126.61 36.15 -173.37
C HIS A 612 -126.74 37.69 -173.42
N CYS A 613 -126.14 38.41 -172.47
CA CYS A 613 -126.00 39.87 -172.52
C CYS A 613 -125.03 40.33 -173.62
N GLN A 614 -123.91 39.62 -173.84
CA GLN A 614 -122.93 39.98 -174.87
C GLN A 614 -123.33 39.58 -176.30
N SER A 615 -123.93 38.41 -176.52
CA SER A 615 -124.32 37.95 -177.87
C SER A 615 -125.62 38.58 -178.37
N SER A 616 -126.52 39.00 -177.47
CA SER A 616 -127.64 39.88 -177.84
C SER A 616 -127.12 41.22 -178.37
N ALA A 617 -126.03 41.76 -177.80
CA ALA A 617 -125.36 42.94 -178.36
C ALA A 617 -124.71 42.68 -179.74
N GLN A 618 -124.33 41.43 -180.07
CA GLN A 618 -123.88 41.08 -181.43
C GLN A 618 -125.04 40.93 -182.43
N GLN A 619 -126.20 40.40 -182.03
CA GLN A 619 -127.42 40.48 -182.85
C GLN A 619 -127.73 41.94 -183.22
N VAL A 620 -127.60 42.87 -182.26
CA VAL A 620 -127.76 44.31 -182.49
C VAL A 620 -126.71 44.86 -183.47
N CYS A 621 -125.43 44.51 -183.32
CA CYS A 621 -124.37 45.03 -184.18
C CYS A 621 -124.42 44.51 -185.63
N GLU A 622 -124.75 43.25 -185.90
CA GLU A 622 -124.79 42.73 -187.28
C GLU A 622 -126.15 42.89 -187.98
N LEU A 623 -127.23 43.18 -187.24
CA LEU A 623 -128.41 43.85 -187.79
C LEU A 623 -128.11 45.28 -188.31
N LEU A 624 -126.89 45.80 -188.16
CA LEU A 624 -126.39 47.01 -188.82
C LEU A 624 -125.39 46.73 -189.97
N ALA A 625 -124.78 45.54 -190.03
CA ALA A 625 -123.88 45.11 -191.13
C ALA A 625 -124.61 44.35 -192.26
N LYS A 626 -125.81 43.83 -191.95
CA LYS A 626 -127.05 44.00 -192.74
C LYS A 626 -126.96 45.15 -193.77
N GLN A 627 -127.58 44.98 -194.93
CA GLN A 627 -127.73 45.99 -196.00
C GLN A 627 -126.46 46.56 -196.68
N ASN A 628 -125.24 46.24 -196.23
CA ASN A 628 -124.02 46.77 -196.84
C ASN A 628 -123.37 45.90 -197.94
N GLN A 629 -123.60 44.57 -197.98
CA GLN A 629 -123.00 43.71 -199.02
C GLN A 629 -123.97 42.89 -199.89
N LEU A 630 -125.28 43.01 -199.60
CA LEU A 630 -126.35 43.07 -200.62
C LEU A 630 -126.21 44.31 -201.55
N MET A 631 -125.04 44.95 -201.57
CA MET A 631 -124.70 46.11 -202.40
C MET A 631 -123.52 45.83 -203.35
N GLN A 632 -122.87 44.65 -203.24
CA GLN A 632 -121.63 44.36 -203.99
C GLN A 632 -121.69 43.11 -204.86
N GLU A 633 -122.56 42.14 -204.59
CA GLU A 633 -123.25 41.26 -205.55
C GLU A 633 -122.64 41.21 -207.00
N ARG A 634 -123.41 41.68 -207.99
CA ARG A 634 -123.19 42.88 -208.85
C ARG A 634 -121.81 43.15 -209.46
N ASN A 635 -120.71 43.03 -208.72
CA ASN A 635 -119.43 43.59 -209.17
C ASN A 635 -118.65 42.64 -210.08
N THR A 636 -118.18 41.49 -209.58
CA THR A 636 -117.00 40.82 -210.17
C THR A 636 -117.11 39.27 -210.13
N LEU A 637 -117.87 38.57 -210.98
CA LEU A 637 -118.67 39.02 -212.14
C LEU A 637 -117.89 39.79 -213.23
N CYS A 638 -116.57 39.65 -213.23
CA CYS A 638 -115.64 40.34 -214.15
C CYS A 638 -114.31 39.61 -214.36
N GLU A 639 -113.89 38.71 -213.44
CA GLU A 639 -112.49 38.24 -213.37
C GLU A 639 -112.37 36.75 -212.94
N GLU A 640 -113.13 35.76 -213.41
CA GLU A 640 -113.46 35.36 -214.80
C GLU A 640 -112.27 35.25 -215.78
N LEU A 641 -111.23 36.07 -215.63
CA LEU A 641 -110.30 36.39 -216.72
C LEU A 641 -108.82 36.01 -216.43
N GLN A 642 -108.50 35.66 -215.19
CA GLN A 642 -107.17 35.27 -214.72
C GLN A 642 -107.35 34.31 -213.52
N SER A 643 -106.44 33.39 -213.19
CA SER A 643 -105.29 32.84 -213.93
C SER A 643 -105.03 31.45 -213.33
N LEU A 644 -105.18 30.31 -214.01
CA LEU A 644 -104.77 29.98 -215.38
C LEU A 644 -103.31 30.35 -215.68
N ARG A 645 -102.40 29.90 -214.80
CA ARG A 645 -100.98 29.61 -215.07
C ARG A 645 -100.47 28.65 -213.97
N VAL A 646 -99.73 27.56 -214.22
CA VAL A 646 -98.80 27.21 -215.31
C VAL A 646 -97.73 28.28 -215.48
N MET A 647 -96.58 28.12 -214.84
CA MET A 647 -95.31 28.44 -215.50
C MET A 647 -94.25 27.39 -215.11
N PRO A 648 -93.83 26.53 -216.06
CA PRO A 648 -92.46 26.02 -216.12
C PRO A 648 -91.58 27.19 -216.68
N PRO A 649 -90.45 27.03 -217.38
CA PRO A 649 -89.78 28.20 -217.91
C PRO A 649 -90.56 28.74 -219.12
N GLU A 650 -90.54 30.05 -219.31
CA GLU A 650 -90.32 30.58 -220.66
C GLU A 650 -89.37 31.76 -220.55
N ARG A 651 -88.13 31.53 -221.01
CA ARG A 651 -87.13 32.58 -221.11
C ARG A 651 -87.63 33.60 -222.13
N ALA A 652 -87.88 34.82 -221.69
CA ALA A 652 -87.72 35.93 -222.60
C ALA A 652 -86.25 35.91 -223.10
N ARG A 653 -86.06 35.95 -224.43
CA ARG A 653 -84.77 35.95 -225.16
C ARG A 653 -84.10 34.57 -225.27
N VAL A 654 -83.82 34.05 -226.46
CA VAL A 654 -84.14 34.51 -227.84
C VAL A 654 -84.56 33.28 -228.69
N GLU A 655 -85.11 33.40 -229.90
CA GLU A 655 -84.36 33.90 -231.07
C GLU A 655 -83.28 32.92 -231.52
N THR A 656 -83.40 32.26 -232.66
CA THR A 656 -82.18 31.85 -233.38
C THR A 656 -81.66 33.11 -234.13
N LEU A 657 -80.73 33.01 -235.11
CA LEU A 657 -80.46 34.11 -236.07
C LEU A 657 -81.55 34.17 -237.16
N SER A 658 -82.76 33.79 -236.77
CA SER A 658 -83.66 32.90 -237.49
C SER A 658 -84.69 32.34 -236.48
N ALA A 659 -85.42 31.30 -236.89
CA ALA A 659 -86.54 30.69 -236.18
C ALA A 659 -86.24 29.25 -235.69
#